data_AF-A0A428Q3Z7-F1
#
_entry.id   AF-A0A428Q3Z7-F1
#
_cell.length_a   1.000
_cell.length_b   1.000
_cell.length_c   1.000
_cell.angle_alpha   90.00
_cell.angle_beta   90.00
_cell.angle_gamma   90.00
#
_symmetry.space_group_name_H-M   'P 1'
#
loop_
_entity.id
_entity.type
_entity.pdbx_description
1 polymer ?
#
loop_
_entity_poly.entity_id
_entity_poly.type
_entity_poly.pdbx_seq_one_letter_code
_entity_poly.pdbx_strand_id
1 'polypeptide(L)'
;MAEDKGRSEEAQTAATSNKSFEYPPKLKSGEYLPEEYYPEVQDETELLALKDALSKGFDPNTIWLEEDVLEIFEVRDDESASNDRMDWKCWNTPLHRSLRCFDFESARLLVQHGADVDLLNSEGTTALQEAIERQNEKAVQFLVEHGADLGKDEEGDKAPWHMALASGNMNIFRLLVENGAGLSTASHFEWSIVDLAILAQDQMALDILLLHDPELKPSPLLSSKSRDGTEASPAAARDLLAVATSAKFLPPRELYGVYSQVVSSMNDNPQADGMSFVDSVNHALYDAAGITRPTKRETLCDRCLSFQSHVSGCRLHAKEVIPSPPFQIHESRDALNESAKSCRLCGLAADVLDNAEKEKSQEISEEMEKLGLSGEASDGSHIYFTLLDRLQEADLLVWDPKAGLGGSLGGDSLSERFVFDYLENPGKDTTTGSPQAIKVAREWLHQCRNAPGHSLCQQSYQREDSNKTLPIRVLNLTKESCDPYLIDGKAMEGPYCALSYCWGDLGNTNTITTKANISQYRQGIPMDTLPTFIQEAIQTARSLGYQYLWIDALCIIQDDGLDWDREASKMSDVYSNADLTISSLVAKDCHDNMFQPRMLRVAQPVPFDYWLPKTQRPEWKQGVIHQQAWFPFWTLSKESTPGGFSVLGSVTVDGPISSRGWTLQEQLLSTRVLYFGPSYLYWECLCAMSVDADPSTSIMSRFAGEFASFEVNRRAHPKCTVKGLPSPAKENELPESPHTVWQALLKEFTSRNLSKASDRIPAVLALGKSLEKSIGCEFVGGMWKGDRLLESLCWKVKKRDTQQRRGPSWSWSSVGVQVNFGVFDREPFHEPVPMAAVVSFDVKANQSQSHVSGSITLKGTLHKKRVLLPHTQHDTFGEVFDLEGEVAETYYAFDLVAYEKGPLYEWAGQSMWFDEGGRPPTIIRLLLEPVDQDDNSRVFRRVGICIDDGDDKQRLDDLRAPRKDEGPPTGAWEDIESSETDQVITVV
;
A
#
# COMPACT_ATOMS: atom_id res chain seq x y z
N MET A 1 -32.01 -62.77 16.07
CA MET A 1 -32.45 -64.00 16.77
C MET A 1 -31.69 -64.06 18.08
N ALA A 2 -32.44 -63.92 19.18
CA ALA A 2 -32.13 -64.22 20.60
C ALA A 2 -30.84 -63.61 21.20
N GLU A 3 -30.96 -62.56 22.03
CA GLU A 3 -31.21 -62.60 23.50
C GLU A 3 -29.97 -63.10 24.28
N ASP A 4 -29.23 -62.28 25.02
CA ASP A 4 -29.53 -61.51 26.25
C ASP A 4 -28.85 -62.19 27.46
N LYS A 5 -27.98 -61.44 28.17
CA LYS A 5 -27.85 -61.35 29.64
C LYS A 5 -26.51 -60.72 30.10
N GLY A 6 -26.62 -59.52 30.67
CA GLY A 6 -26.32 -59.30 32.08
C GLY A 6 -24.89 -58.93 32.54
N ARG A 7 -24.69 -57.61 32.73
CA ARG A 7 -24.35 -56.93 34.01
C ARG A 7 -23.02 -57.25 34.72
N SER A 8 -22.06 -56.31 34.75
CA SER A 8 -21.72 -55.44 35.91
C SER A 8 -20.29 -54.82 35.81
N GLU A 9 -20.24 -53.54 36.21
CA GLU A 9 -19.15 -52.61 36.61
C GLU A 9 -17.88 -53.27 37.19
N GLU A 10 -16.65 -52.72 37.19
CA GLU A 10 -16.08 -51.40 36.88
C GLU A 10 -14.53 -51.54 36.84
N ALA A 11 -13.84 -50.47 36.42
CA ALA A 11 -12.44 -50.11 36.70
C ALA A 11 -11.35 -50.41 35.63
N GLN A 12 -10.96 -49.29 34.99
CA GLN A 12 -9.60 -48.79 34.81
C GLN A 12 -8.58 -49.69 34.08
N THR A 13 -8.10 -49.20 32.93
CA THR A 13 -6.65 -49.03 32.69
C THR A 13 -6.43 -48.15 31.47
N ALA A 14 -5.69 -47.06 31.69
CA ALA A 14 -5.20 -46.13 30.70
C ALA A 14 -4.12 -46.79 29.82
N ALA A 15 -4.24 -46.61 28.52
CA ALA A 15 -3.16 -46.84 27.55
C ALA A 15 -2.77 -45.48 26.97
N THR A 16 -1.60 -45.03 27.36
CA THR A 16 -0.85 -43.88 26.82
C THR A 16 -0.53 -44.10 25.34
N SER A 17 -0.87 -43.13 24.48
CA SER A 17 -0.27 -43.01 23.14
C SER A 17 0.37 -41.64 22.98
N ASN A 18 1.65 -41.67 22.65
CA ASN A 18 2.56 -40.60 22.30
C ASN A 18 1.94 -39.35 21.64
N LYS A 19 2.32 -38.17 22.13
CA LYS A 19 2.43 -36.97 21.31
C LYS A 19 3.85 -36.41 21.42
N SER A 20 4.50 -36.37 20.27
CA SER A 20 5.77 -35.69 20.00
C SER A 20 5.62 -34.19 20.25
N PHE A 21 6.51 -33.62 21.08
CA PHE A 21 6.68 -32.18 21.23
C PHE A 21 7.44 -31.64 20.02
N GLU A 22 6.86 -30.68 19.31
CA GLU A 22 7.58 -29.83 18.34
C GLU A 22 8.22 -28.66 19.09
N TYR A 23 9.47 -28.31 18.74
CA TYR A 23 10.22 -27.23 19.37
C TYR A 23 9.76 -25.86 18.87
N PRO A 24 9.69 -24.83 19.74
CA PRO A 24 9.42 -23.46 19.32
C PRO A 24 10.63 -22.85 18.56
N PRO A 25 10.40 -21.84 17.70
CA PRO A 25 11.46 -21.20 16.92
C PRO A 25 12.45 -20.41 17.80
N LYS A 26 13.71 -20.30 17.36
CA LYS A 26 14.78 -19.56 18.04
C LYS A 26 14.39 -18.08 18.22
N LEU A 27 14.19 -17.68 19.48
CA LEU A 27 13.86 -16.31 19.89
C LEU A 27 15.10 -15.39 19.79
N LYS A 28 14.90 -14.12 19.43
CA LYS A 28 15.95 -13.09 19.54
C LYS A 28 16.02 -12.58 20.99
N SER A 29 17.15 -11.99 21.39
CA SER A 29 17.36 -11.43 22.73
C SER A 29 16.23 -10.44 23.09
N GLY A 30 15.39 -10.81 24.08
CA GLY A 30 14.26 -9.99 24.55
C GLY A 30 12.86 -10.55 24.24
N GLU A 31 12.73 -11.67 23.54
CA GLU A 31 11.44 -12.34 23.34
C GLU A 31 11.24 -13.48 24.35
N TYR A 32 10.09 -13.49 25.04
CA TYR A 32 9.69 -14.51 26.04
C TYR A 32 8.55 -15.37 25.49
N LEU A 33 8.52 -16.66 25.89
CA LEU A 33 7.46 -17.60 25.52
C LEU A 33 6.13 -17.27 26.23
N PRO A 34 4.96 -17.62 25.65
CA PRO A 34 3.65 -17.49 26.32
C PRO A 34 3.58 -18.29 27.64
N GLU A 35 2.66 -17.92 28.54
CA GLU A 35 2.44 -18.57 29.86
C GLU A 35 2.20 -20.09 29.71
N GLU A 36 1.58 -20.51 28.60
CA GLU A 36 1.28 -21.91 28.26
C GLU A 36 2.52 -22.77 27.92
N TYR A 37 3.65 -22.13 27.61
CA TYR A 37 4.92 -22.78 27.24
C TYR A 37 5.87 -22.96 28.42
N TYR A 38 5.57 -22.36 29.57
CA TYR A 38 6.22 -22.71 30.83
C TYR A 38 5.29 -23.72 31.50
N PRO A 39 5.60 -25.02 31.51
CA PRO A 39 4.86 -25.93 32.36
C PRO A 39 4.92 -25.36 33.78
N GLU A 40 3.85 -25.48 34.57
CA GLU A 40 3.98 -25.44 36.03
C GLU A 40 4.93 -26.59 36.38
N VAL A 41 6.24 -26.34 36.30
CA VAL A 41 7.24 -27.36 36.57
C VAL A 41 7.26 -27.47 38.09
N GLN A 42 6.38 -28.32 38.62
CA GLN A 42 6.56 -28.89 39.95
C GLN A 42 7.72 -29.88 39.86
N ASP A 43 8.94 -29.36 39.67
CA ASP A 43 10.12 -30.19 39.79
C ASP A 43 10.38 -30.36 41.29
N GLU A 44 9.82 -31.44 41.87
CA GLU A 44 10.12 -31.83 43.25
C GLU A 44 11.64 -31.86 43.50
N THR A 45 12.44 -32.07 42.44
CA THR A 45 13.90 -32.09 42.46
C THR A 45 14.51 -30.70 42.70
N GLU A 46 13.97 -29.62 42.11
CA GLU A 46 14.44 -28.25 42.38
C GLU A 46 14.11 -27.81 43.81
N LEU A 47 12.90 -28.09 44.28
CA LEU A 47 12.47 -27.79 45.65
C LEU A 47 13.33 -28.55 46.69
N LEU A 48 13.69 -29.82 46.41
CA LEU A 48 14.59 -30.61 47.26
C LEU A 48 16.02 -30.07 47.26
N ALA A 49 16.55 -29.69 46.09
CA ALA A 49 17.87 -29.07 45.98
C ALA A 49 17.94 -27.74 46.75
N LEU A 50 16.87 -26.94 46.67
CA LEU A 50 16.77 -25.67 47.37
C LEU A 50 16.69 -25.85 48.90
N LYS A 51 15.96 -26.86 49.38
CA LYS A 51 15.96 -27.26 50.80
C LYS A 51 17.36 -27.68 51.27
N ASP A 52 18.08 -28.47 50.47
CA ASP A 52 19.43 -28.93 50.80
C ASP A 52 20.44 -27.78 50.82
N ALA A 53 20.43 -26.90 49.82
CA ALA A 53 21.26 -25.70 49.77
C ALA A 53 21.03 -24.77 50.98
N LEU A 54 19.77 -24.49 51.32
CA LEU A 54 19.45 -23.71 52.53
C LEU A 54 19.92 -24.42 53.80
N SER A 55 19.85 -25.76 53.86
CA SER A 55 20.37 -26.54 55.01
C SER A 55 21.90 -26.52 55.13
N LYS A 56 22.60 -26.35 54.00
CA LYS A 56 24.06 -26.18 53.91
C LYS A 56 24.52 -24.75 54.23
N GLY A 57 23.59 -23.83 54.52
CA GLY A 57 23.88 -22.46 54.93
C GLY A 57 24.07 -21.48 53.78
N PHE A 58 23.59 -21.80 52.58
CA PHE A 58 23.56 -20.85 51.47
C PHE A 58 22.61 -19.69 51.81
N ASP A 59 23.09 -18.46 51.57
CA ASP A 59 22.32 -17.25 51.79
C ASP A 59 21.34 -17.05 50.62
N PRO A 60 20.01 -17.05 50.85
CA PRO A 60 19.02 -16.82 49.80
C PRO A 60 19.10 -15.40 49.18
N ASN A 61 19.85 -14.49 49.80
CA ASN A 61 20.08 -13.11 49.35
C ASN A 61 21.34 -12.93 48.50
N THR A 62 21.89 -14.03 47.98
CA THR A 62 23.04 -14.00 47.08
C THR A 62 22.66 -14.59 45.73
N ILE A 63 23.42 -14.24 44.69
CA ILE A 63 23.26 -14.86 43.36
C ILE A 63 23.80 -16.28 43.45
N TRP A 64 22.97 -17.28 43.17
CA TRP A 64 23.40 -18.69 43.10
C TRP A 64 23.78 -19.01 41.65
N LEU A 65 24.99 -19.53 41.41
CA LEU A 65 25.37 -20.03 40.08
C LEU A 65 24.75 -21.41 39.84
N GLU A 66 24.63 -21.82 38.57
CA GLU A 66 24.15 -23.19 38.23
C GLU A 66 25.00 -24.23 38.96
N GLU A 67 26.31 -23.98 39.02
CA GLU A 67 27.33 -24.81 39.67
C GLU A 67 27.11 -24.97 41.19
N ASP A 68 26.61 -23.93 41.86
CA ASP A 68 26.40 -23.89 43.32
C ASP A 68 25.17 -24.70 43.76
N VAL A 69 24.17 -24.81 42.87
CA VAL A 69 22.94 -25.57 43.08
C VAL A 69 23.07 -27.00 42.52
N LEU A 70 23.96 -27.21 41.55
CA LEU A 70 24.15 -28.49 40.85
C LEU A 70 25.10 -29.50 41.53
N GLU A 71 25.80 -29.18 42.63
CA GLU A 71 26.58 -30.19 43.39
C GLU A 71 25.70 -31.30 44.05
N ILE A 72 24.38 -31.29 43.80
CA ILE A 72 23.39 -32.26 44.29
C ILE A 72 22.84 -33.17 43.16
N PHE A 73 23.15 -32.91 41.89
CA PHE A 73 22.60 -33.67 40.76
C PHE A 73 23.67 -34.61 40.16
N GLU A 74 23.54 -35.91 40.39
CA GLU A 74 24.28 -36.90 39.59
C GLU A 74 23.89 -36.72 38.10
N VAL A 75 24.87 -36.33 37.30
CA VAL A 75 24.77 -36.20 35.85
C VAL A 75 24.26 -37.52 35.26
N ARG A 76 23.06 -37.50 34.68
CA ARG A 76 22.69 -38.48 33.66
C ARG A 76 23.30 -38.01 32.35
N ASP A 77 24.36 -38.70 31.93
CA ASP A 77 24.89 -38.66 30.58
C ASP A 77 23.77 -39.06 29.60
N ASP A 78 23.05 -38.08 29.06
CA ASP A 78 22.25 -38.26 27.86
C ASP A 78 22.61 -37.13 26.90
N GLU A 79 23.45 -37.46 25.91
CA GLU A 79 23.99 -36.57 24.87
C GLU A 79 22.92 -36.06 23.88
N SER A 80 21.63 -36.14 24.22
CA SER A 80 20.51 -35.74 23.36
C SER A 80 19.83 -34.42 23.73
N ALA A 81 20.25 -33.75 24.82
CA ALA A 81 19.79 -32.40 25.17
C ALA A 81 20.57 -31.31 24.39
N SER A 82 20.30 -31.22 23.09
CA SER A 82 20.90 -30.22 22.20
C SER A 82 20.43 -28.79 22.53
N ASN A 83 21.29 -28.04 23.20
CA ASN A 83 21.63 -26.63 22.93
C ASN A 83 20.55 -25.53 22.98
N ASP A 84 19.39 -25.75 23.61
CA ASP A 84 18.38 -24.72 23.93
C ASP A 84 18.12 -24.58 25.44
N ARG A 85 19.13 -24.91 26.28
CA ARG A 85 19.13 -24.47 27.68
C ARG A 85 19.20 -22.95 27.67
N MET A 86 18.05 -22.31 27.89
CA MET A 86 17.85 -20.92 28.31
C MET A 86 19.13 -20.34 28.89
N ASP A 87 19.65 -19.25 28.31
CA ASP A 87 20.92 -18.58 28.62
C ASP A 87 21.03 -18.31 30.14
N TRP A 88 21.46 -19.33 30.88
CA TRP A 88 21.72 -19.31 32.30
C TRP A 88 23.06 -18.61 32.47
N LYS A 89 23.00 -17.29 32.57
CA LYS A 89 24.13 -16.52 33.07
C LYS A 89 23.60 -15.74 34.26
N CYS A 90 24.09 -16.09 35.45
CA CYS A 90 24.41 -15.23 36.59
C CYS A 90 23.62 -13.95 36.96
N TRP A 91 22.40 -13.67 36.46
CA TRP A 91 21.80 -12.35 36.70
C TRP A 91 20.83 -12.24 37.91
N ASN A 92 20.26 -13.33 38.41
CA ASN A 92 19.09 -13.32 39.31
C ASN A 92 19.32 -14.03 40.66
N THR A 93 18.65 -13.56 41.73
CA THR A 93 18.60 -14.27 43.02
C THR A 93 17.69 -15.51 42.91
N PRO A 94 17.78 -16.48 43.83
CA PRO A 94 16.89 -17.66 43.83
C PRO A 94 15.41 -17.28 43.77
N LEU A 95 15.02 -16.18 44.43
CA LEU A 95 13.64 -15.69 44.44
C LEU A 95 13.19 -15.17 43.05
N HIS A 96 14.03 -14.39 42.37
CA HIS A 96 13.74 -13.92 41.00
C HIS A 96 13.58 -15.10 40.04
N ARG A 97 14.42 -16.14 40.18
CA ARG A 97 14.31 -17.37 39.38
C ARG A 97 12.99 -18.09 39.63
N SER A 98 12.66 -18.39 40.89
CA SER A 98 11.44 -19.13 41.23
C SER A 98 10.19 -18.42 40.68
N LEU A 99 10.11 -17.10 40.81
CA LEU A 99 8.99 -16.30 40.28
C LEU A 99 8.98 -16.21 38.75
N ARG A 100 10.15 -16.15 38.10
CA ARG A 100 10.30 -16.25 36.65
C ARG A 100 9.79 -17.59 36.10
N CYS A 101 9.98 -18.68 36.85
CA CYS A 101 9.60 -20.03 36.47
C CYS A 101 8.22 -20.46 37.00
N PHE A 102 7.43 -19.55 37.59
CA PHE A 102 6.13 -19.85 38.22
C PHE A 102 6.19 -20.88 39.37
N ASP A 103 7.37 -21.10 39.97
CA ASP A 103 7.54 -21.99 41.12
C ASP A 103 7.30 -21.24 42.44
N PHE A 104 6.03 -21.09 42.78
CA PHE A 104 5.58 -20.38 43.98
C PHE A 104 5.90 -21.12 45.29
N GLU A 105 6.13 -22.45 45.24
CA GLU A 105 6.48 -23.22 46.43
C GLU A 105 7.94 -23.02 46.82
N SER A 106 8.86 -23.03 45.86
CA SER A 106 10.25 -22.64 46.11
C SER A 106 10.35 -21.17 46.50
N ALA A 107 9.58 -20.27 45.87
CA ALA A 107 9.53 -18.86 46.27
C ALA A 107 9.07 -18.71 47.74
N ARG A 108 8.02 -19.44 48.15
CA ARG A 108 7.53 -19.44 49.53
C ARG A 108 8.58 -19.96 50.52
N LEU A 109 9.28 -21.02 50.16
CA LEU A 109 10.36 -21.58 50.98
C LEU A 109 11.51 -20.57 51.14
N LEU A 110 11.94 -19.90 50.08
CA LEU A 110 12.98 -18.88 50.11
C LEU A 110 12.61 -17.72 51.03
N VAL A 111 11.40 -17.19 50.92
CA VAL A 111 10.91 -16.09 51.78
C VAL A 111 10.84 -16.55 53.25
N GLN A 112 10.40 -17.78 53.53
CA GLN A 112 10.41 -18.35 54.89
C GLN A 112 11.84 -18.46 55.48
N HIS A 113 12.85 -18.62 54.63
CA HIS A 113 14.26 -18.69 55.02
C HIS A 113 14.98 -17.33 54.96
N GLY A 114 14.24 -16.22 54.85
CA GLY A 114 14.79 -14.87 54.96
C GLY A 114 15.30 -14.28 53.64
N ALA A 115 14.80 -14.75 52.49
CA ALA A 115 14.97 -14.04 51.24
C ALA A 115 14.34 -12.64 51.33
N ASP A 116 15.13 -11.62 51.02
CA ASP A 116 14.73 -10.23 50.88
C ASP A 116 13.98 -10.09 49.56
N VAL A 117 12.68 -9.83 49.70
CA VAL A 117 11.72 -9.70 48.60
C VAL A 117 12.05 -8.51 47.69
N ASP A 118 12.74 -7.52 48.24
CA ASP A 118 13.11 -6.29 47.56
C ASP A 118 14.57 -6.29 47.09
N LEU A 119 15.29 -7.40 47.24
CA LEU A 119 16.68 -7.48 46.80
C LEU A 119 16.77 -7.23 45.30
N LEU A 120 17.81 -6.52 44.89
CA LEU A 120 18.05 -6.23 43.48
C LEU A 120 18.84 -7.36 42.84
N ASN A 121 18.42 -7.73 41.65
CA ASN A 121 19.21 -8.58 40.78
C ASN A 121 20.40 -7.80 40.19
N SER A 122 21.22 -8.46 39.39
CA SER A 122 22.40 -7.81 38.77
C SER A 122 22.07 -6.77 37.69
N GLU A 123 20.80 -6.67 37.26
CA GLU A 123 20.28 -5.61 36.39
C GLU A 123 19.77 -4.40 37.18
N GLY A 124 19.85 -4.44 38.52
CA GLY A 124 19.36 -3.37 39.38
C GLY A 124 17.83 -3.34 39.53
N THR A 125 17.15 -4.46 39.27
CA THR A 125 15.69 -4.56 39.36
C THR A 125 15.24 -5.45 40.52
N THR A 126 14.10 -5.13 41.14
CA THR A 126 13.45 -6.00 42.13
C THR A 126 12.65 -7.12 41.44
N ALA A 127 12.35 -8.18 42.20
CA ALA A 127 11.49 -9.27 41.71
C ALA A 127 10.10 -8.76 41.31
N LEU A 128 9.62 -7.68 41.97
CA LEU A 128 8.34 -7.04 41.65
C LEU A 128 8.39 -6.30 40.32
N GLN A 129 9.46 -5.57 40.03
CA GLN A 129 9.66 -4.90 38.74
C GLN A 129 9.72 -5.91 37.60
N GLU A 130 10.48 -7.00 37.76
CA GLU A 130 10.60 -8.07 36.76
C GLU A 130 9.25 -8.80 36.53
N ALA A 131 8.46 -9.01 37.59
CA ALA A 131 7.12 -9.58 37.48
C ALA A 131 6.15 -8.67 36.71
N ILE A 132 6.22 -7.36 36.92
CA ILE A 132 5.40 -6.36 36.21
C ILE A 132 5.81 -6.26 34.74
N GLU A 133 7.11 -6.21 34.44
CA GLU A 133 7.63 -6.20 33.07
C GLU A 133 7.17 -7.44 32.28
N ARG A 134 7.12 -8.59 32.95
CA ARG A 134 6.63 -9.85 32.38
C ARG A 134 5.12 -10.04 32.41
N GLN A 135 4.36 -9.09 32.96
CA GLN A 135 2.89 -9.20 33.09
C GLN A 135 2.42 -10.40 33.92
N ASN A 136 3.22 -10.87 34.88
CA ASN A 136 2.90 -12.04 35.69
C ASN A 136 2.05 -11.65 36.91
N GLU A 137 0.72 -11.62 36.76
CA GLU A 137 -0.21 -11.20 37.82
C GLU A 137 -0.07 -12.04 39.10
N LYS A 138 0.17 -13.36 38.99
CA LYS A 138 0.34 -14.26 40.14
C LYS A 138 1.63 -13.97 40.92
N ALA A 139 2.73 -13.69 40.22
CA ALA A 139 3.99 -13.30 40.88
C ALA A 139 3.89 -11.93 41.55
N VAL A 140 3.22 -10.96 40.92
CA VAL A 140 2.94 -9.67 41.57
C VAL A 140 2.09 -9.89 42.82
N GLN A 141 1.02 -10.68 42.75
CA GLN A 141 0.19 -11.00 43.91
C GLN A 141 1.01 -11.65 45.04
N PHE A 142 1.82 -12.66 44.72
CA PHE A 142 2.69 -13.32 45.69
C PHE A 142 3.63 -12.31 46.38
N LEU A 143 4.30 -11.45 45.62
CA LEU A 143 5.26 -10.48 46.15
C LEU A 143 4.58 -9.42 47.02
N VAL A 144 3.40 -8.93 46.62
CA VAL A 144 2.60 -7.97 47.39
C VAL A 144 2.14 -8.60 48.72
N GLU A 145 1.67 -9.85 48.71
CA GLU A 145 1.26 -10.58 49.92
C GLU A 145 2.42 -10.81 50.91
N HIS A 146 3.66 -10.89 50.41
CA HIS A 146 4.86 -11.08 51.23
C HIS A 146 5.59 -9.76 51.55
N GLY A 147 4.95 -8.62 51.32
CA GLY A 147 5.41 -7.31 51.82
C GLY A 147 6.48 -6.63 50.97
N ALA A 148 6.52 -6.87 49.66
CA ALA A 148 7.38 -6.14 48.73
C ALA A 148 7.15 -4.62 48.82
N ASP A 149 8.21 -3.84 48.78
CA ASP A 149 8.16 -2.38 48.73
C ASP A 149 7.69 -1.90 47.35
N LEU A 150 6.43 -1.47 47.30
CA LEU A 150 5.77 -1.02 46.07
C LEU A 150 6.37 0.29 45.51
N GLY A 151 7.18 1.01 46.31
CA GLY A 151 7.82 2.28 45.93
C GLY A 151 9.32 2.19 45.69
N LYS A 152 9.93 1.00 45.77
CA LYS A 152 11.37 0.84 45.63
C LYS A 152 11.82 1.14 44.21
N ASP A 153 12.72 2.10 44.08
CA ASP A 153 13.26 2.58 42.81
C ASP A 153 14.68 3.14 43.03
N GLU A 154 15.71 2.52 42.45
CA GLU A 154 17.10 3.00 42.56
C GLU A 154 17.44 4.12 41.56
N GLU A 155 16.84 4.09 40.37
CA GLU A 155 17.13 5.05 39.29
C GLU A 155 16.15 6.24 39.28
N GLY A 156 15.02 6.12 39.97
CA GLY A 156 14.01 7.16 40.17
C GLY A 156 12.99 7.29 39.02
N ASP A 157 13.05 6.40 38.04
CA ASP A 157 12.20 6.33 36.85
C ASP A 157 11.46 4.99 36.65
N LYS A 158 11.67 4.00 37.53
CA LYS A 158 11.16 2.62 37.40
C LYS A 158 10.36 2.12 38.60
N ALA A 159 9.79 3.00 39.42
CA ALA A 159 8.91 2.54 40.50
C ALA A 159 7.82 1.58 39.98
N PRO A 160 7.53 0.46 40.69
CA PRO A 160 6.59 -0.59 40.27
C PRO A 160 5.24 -0.07 39.73
N TRP A 161 4.66 0.96 40.35
CA TRP A 161 3.41 1.57 39.91
C TRP A 161 3.51 2.35 38.59
N HIS A 162 4.66 2.99 38.30
CA HIS A 162 4.88 3.68 37.02
C HIS A 162 4.96 2.65 35.91
N MET A 163 5.64 1.53 36.16
CA MET A 163 5.72 0.42 35.22
C MET A 163 4.33 -0.20 34.98
N ALA A 164 3.53 -0.40 36.02
CA ALA A 164 2.17 -0.94 35.88
C ALA A 164 1.24 -0.02 35.06
N LEU A 165 1.30 1.30 35.30
CA LEU A 165 0.55 2.28 34.51
C LEU A 165 1.08 2.39 33.07
N ALA A 166 2.40 2.37 32.89
CA ALA A 166 3.03 2.41 31.57
C ALA A 166 2.71 1.19 30.72
N SER A 167 2.64 0.02 31.36
CA SER A 167 2.34 -1.26 30.72
C SER A 167 0.86 -1.45 30.39
N GLY A 168 -0.02 -0.66 31.02
CA GLY A 168 -1.46 -0.67 30.81
C GLY A 168 -2.19 -1.85 31.45
N ASN A 169 -1.51 -2.66 32.26
CA ASN A 169 -2.17 -3.77 32.96
C ASN A 169 -2.92 -3.26 34.19
N MET A 170 -4.22 -3.01 34.00
CA MET A 170 -5.08 -2.45 35.05
C MET A 170 -5.38 -3.40 36.22
N ASN A 171 -5.13 -4.72 36.11
CA ASN A 171 -5.23 -5.61 37.28
C ASN A 171 -4.01 -5.45 38.17
N ILE A 172 -2.82 -5.49 37.58
CA ILE A 172 -1.57 -5.24 38.31
C ILE A 172 -1.63 -3.84 38.94
N PHE A 173 -2.05 -2.83 38.16
CA PHE A 173 -2.20 -1.47 38.66
C PHE A 173 -3.20 -1.39 39.83
N ARG A 174 -4.39 -2.00 39.71
CA ARG A 174 -5.39 -2.06 40.78
C ARG A 174 -4.84 -2.76 42.03
N LEU A 175 -4.20 -3.91 41.87
CA LEU A 175 -3.61 -4.67 42.96
C LEU A 175 -2.59 -3.84 43.74
N LEU A 176 -1.73 -3.10 43.04
CA LEU A 176 -0.75 -2.20 43.67
C LEU A 176 -1.44 -1.03 44.40
N VAL A 177 -2.46 -0.42 43.78
CA VAL A 177 -3.23 0.69 44.37
C VAL A 177 -3.93 0.24 45.65
N GLU A 178 -4.65 -0.89 45.63
CA GLU A 178 -5.40 -1.42 46.77
C GLU A 178 -4.51 -1.81 47.96
N ASN A 179 -3.24 -2.12 47.73
CA ASN A 179 -2.27 -2.51 48.75
C ASN A 179 -1.38 -1.34 49.25
N GLY A 180 -1.82 -0.10 49.02
CA GLY A 180 -1.21 1.08 49.66
C GLY A 180 0.03 1.63 48.97
N ALA A 181 0.18 1.40 47.66
CA ALA A 181 1.12 2.13 46.83
C ALA A 181 1.02 3.65 47.06
N GLY A 182 2.13 4.35 47.31
CA GLY A 182 2.17 5.75 47.75
C GLY A 182 1.69 6.74 46.69
N LEU A 183 0.37 6.97 46.61
CA LEU A 183 -0.34 7.82 45.63
C LEU A 183 0.12 9.29 45.58
N SER A 184 0.86 9.76 46.59
CA SER A 184 1.33 11.14 46.74
C SER A 184 2.85 11.32 46.61
N THR A 185 3.61 10.24 46.38
CA THR A 185 5.06 10.35 46.20
C THR A 185 5.36 10.89 44.80
N ALA A 186 5.68 12.18 44.73
CA ALA A 186 6.27 12.73 43.51
C ALA A 186 7.54 11.93 43.21
N SER A 187 7.63 11.38 42.00
CA SER A 187 8.89 10.86 41.48
C SER A 187 10.00 11.91 41.62
N HIS A 188 11.26 11.54 41.40
CA HIS A 188 12.38 12.49 41.31
C HIS A 188 12.16 13.63 40.27
N PHE A 189 11.06 13.59 39.50
CA PHE A 189 10.70 14.48 38.38
C PHE A 189 9.43 15.35 38.57
N GLU A 190 8.91 15.53 39.79
CA GLU A 190 7.74 16.40 40.11
C GLU A 190 6.36 15.94 39.59
N TRP A 191 6.28 14.91 38.74
CA TRP A 191 5.02 14.32 38.26
C TRP A 191 4.39 13.37 39.27
N SER A 192 3.10 13.56 39.57
CA SER A 192 2.31 12.60 40.36
C SER A 192 1.73 11.49 39.48
N ILE A 193 1.28 10.39 40.08
CA ILE A 193 0.64 9.29 39.34
C ILE A 193 -0.66 9.72 38.66
N VAL A 194 -1.38 10.68 39.26
CA VAL A 194 -2.57 11.30 38.67
C VAL A 194 -2.19 12.06 37.40
N ASP A 195 -1.10 12.84 37.45
CA ASP A 195 -0.62 13.59 36.29
C ASP A 195 -0.16 12.66 35.15
N LEU A 196 0.51 11.56 35.50
CA LEU A 196 0.95 10.56 34.53
C LEU A 196 -0.24 9.79 33.93
N ALA A 197 -1.28 9.46 34.70
CA ALA A 197 -2.50 8.85 34.19
C ALA A 197 -3.22 9.79 33.21
N ILE A 198 -3.34 11.07 33.56
CA ILE A 198 -3.91 12.10 32.69
C ILE A 198 -3.10 12.25 31.41
N LEU A 199 -1.78 12.39 31.49
CA LEU A 199 -0.91 12.53 30.32
C LEU A 199 -0.80 11.25 29.49
N ALA A 200 -0.98 10.08 30.11
CA ALA A 200 -1.11 8.80 29.42
C ALA A 200 -2.47 8.61 28.75
N GLN A 201 -3.43 9.50 29.02
CA GLN A 201 -4.82 9.42 28.53
C GLN A 201 -5.61 8.26 29.09
N ASP A 202 -5.22 7.76 30.27
CA ASP A 202 -5.79 6.56 30.87
C ASP A 202 -6.88 6.92 31.89
N GLN A 203 -8.12 6.95 31.41
CA GLN A 203 -9.28 7.24 32.27
C GLN A 203 -9.54 6.11 33.28
N MET A 204 -9.24 4.85 32.93
CA MET A 204 -9.47 3.72 33.81
C MET A 204 -8.51 3.74 35.00
N ALA A 205 -7.25 4.06 34.76
CA ALA A 205 -6.28 4.30 35.82
C ALA A 205 -6.72 5.47 36.72
N LEU A 206 -7.21 6.57 36.12
CA LEU A 206 -7.71 7.70 36.88
C LEU A 206 -8.91 7.33 37.75
N ASP A 207 -9.85 6.54 37.23
CA ASP A 207 -11.02 6.06 37.99
C ASP A 207 -10.61 5.11 39.12
N ILE A 208 -9.64 4.21 38.92
CA ILE A 208 -9.08 3.34 39.96
C ILE A 208 -8.45 4.19 41.08
N LEU A 209 -7.67 5.21 40.73
CA LEU A 209 -7.04 6.12 41.67
C LEU A 209 -8.09 6.90 42.49
N LEU A 210 -9.07 7.51 41.82
CA LEU A 210 -10.13 8.30 42.46
C LEU A 210 -11.10 7.45 43.28
N LEU A 211 -11.30 6.18 42.92
CA LEU A 211 -12.08 5.24 43.72
C LEU A 211 -11.40 4.93 45.05
N HIS A 212 -10.07 4.84 45.08
CA HIS A 212 -9.32 4.51 46.29
C HIS A 212 -9.03 5.74 47.17
N ASP A 213 -8.75 6.89 46.56
CA ASP A 213 -8.61 8.17 47.26
C ASP A 213 -9.32 9.30 46.46
N PRO A 214 -10.58 9.63 46.84
CA PRO A 214 -11.35 10.68 46.18
C PRO A 214 -10.80 12.10 46.37
N GLU A 215 -9.88 12.33 47.31
CA GLU A 215 -9.25 13.64 47.55
C GLU A 215 -8.01 13.88 46.69
N LEU A 216 -7.56 12.88 45.91
CA LEU A 216 -6.51 13.03 44.92
C LEU A 216 -6.89 14.08 43.88
N LYS A 217 -6.30 15.26 44.00
CA LYS A 217 -6.41 16.33 43.00
C LYS A 217 -5.14 16.34 42.14
N PRO A 218 -5.26 16.57 40.82
CA PRO A 218 -4.11 16.97 40.01
C PRO A 218 -3.60 18.29 40.60
N SER A 219 -2.51 18.21 41.34
CA SER A 219 -2.06 19.30 42.21
C SER A 219 -0.64 19.69 41.83
N PRO A 220 -0.36 20.99 41.63
CA PRO A 220 1.00 21.50 41.51
C PRO A 220 1.67 21.38 42.89
N LEU A 221 2.25 20.22 43.20
CA LEU A 221 2.97 19.97 44.44
C LEU A 221 4.37 20.58 44.35
N LEU A 222 4.49 21.91 44.41
CA LEU A 222 5.63 22.55 45.08
C LEU A 222 5.37 24.00 45.50
N SER A 223 5.59 24.18 46.79
CA SER A 223 5.64 25.42 47.55
C SER A 223 6.61 26.44 46.98
N SER A 224 6.16 27.70 46.90
CA SER A 224 6.94 28.90 47.27
C SER A 224 8.43 28.89 46.92
N LYS A 225 8.79 29.08 45.64
CA LYS A 225 9.96 29.88 45.21
C LYS A 225 9.96 30.01 43.69
N SER A 226 9.41 31.14 43.24
CA SER A 226 9.69 31.87 41.99
C SER A 226 10.43 31.14 40.86
N ARG A 227 9.83 31.15 39.67
CA ARG A 227 10.45 31.80 38.51
C ARG A 227 9.35 32.27 37.56
N ASP A 228 9.32 33.60 37.40
CA ASP A 228 8.75 34.44 36.36
C ASP A 228 7.48 33.97 35.63
N GLY A 229 6.49 34.86 35.60
CA GLY A 229 5.28 34.77 34.78
C GLY A 229 5.58 34.84 33.28
N THR A 230 6.31 33.85 32.76
CA THR A 230 6.26 33.50 31.34
C THR A 230 4.99 32.70 31.11
N GLU A 231 4.07 33.28 30.33
CA GLU A 231 2.95 32.57 29.71
C GLU A 231 3.44 31.24 29.12
N ALA A 232 2.61 30.19 29.17
CA ALA A 232 2.88 28.91 28.54
C ALA A 232 3.34 29.16 27.10
N SER A 233 4.62 28.91 26.80
CA SER A 233 5.09 29.01 25.43
C SER A 233 4.35 27.99 24.58
N PRO A 234 3.70 28.39 23.45
CA PRO A 234 3.07 27.44 22.55
C PRO A 234 4.03 26.36 22.04
N ALA A 235 5.35 26.58 22.09
CA ALA A 235 6.33 25.53 21.81
C ALA A 235 6.37 24.45 22.91
N ALA A 236 6.40 24.85 24.19
CA ALA A 236 6.46 23.90 25.30
C ALA A 236 5.14 23.13 25.49
N ALA A 237 3.99 23.73 25.17
CA ALA A 237 2.71 23.01 25.09
C ALA A 237 2.70 21.97 23.96
N ARG A 238 3.31 22.28 22.81
CA ARG A 238 3.52 21.32 21.71
C ARG A 238 4.47 20.19 22.11
N ASP A 239 5.54 20.49 22.82
CA ASP A 239 6.49 19.48 23.31
C ASP A 239 5.82 18.55 24.33
N LEU A 240 4.99 19.09 25.23
CA LEU A 240 4.23 18.29 26.19
C LEU A 240 3.20 17.40 25.49
N LEU A 241 2.51 17.92 24.48
CA LEU A 241 1.58 17.14 23.67
C LEU A 241 2.29 16.01 22.91
N ALA A 242 3.47 16.28 22.36
CA ALA A 242 4.29 15.26 21.70
C ALA A 242 4.71 14.15 22.68
N VAL A 243 5.06 14.51 23.92
CA VAL A 243 5.40 13.52 24.95
C VAL A 243 4.17 12.73 25.40
N ALA A 244 3.01 13.37 25.59
CA ALA A 244 1.76 12.72 25.97
C ALA A 244 1.31 11.67 24.94
N THR A 245 1.62 11.91 23.66
CA THR A 245 1.28 11.01 22.54
C THR A 245 2.36 9.98 22.22
N SER A 246 3.62 10.19 22.65
CA SER A 246 4.75 9.27 22.41
C SER A 246 4.72 7.98 23.26
N ALA A 247 5.62 7.05 22.93
CA ALA A 247 5.93 5.88 23.77
C ALA A 247 6.70 6.24 25.05
N LYS A 248 7.25 7.46 25.15
CA LYS A 248 7.94 7.94 26.35
C LYS A 248 6.92 8.14 27.47
N PHE A 249 7.01 7.31 28.50
CA PHE A 249 6.08 7.35 29.63
C PHE A 249 6.24 8.63 30.45
N LEU A 250 7.47 8.90 30.91
CA LEU A 250 7.81 10.03 31.78
C LEU A 250 8.14 11.32 30.98
N PRO A 251 7.42 12.42 31.21
CA PRO A 251 7.76 13.69 30.60
C PRO A 251 9.00 14.38 31.19
N PRO A 252 9.75 15.16 30.39
CA PRO A 252 10.80 16.04 30.90
C PRO A 252 10.26 17.00 31.97
N ARG A 253 11.04 17.21 33.04
CA ARG A 253 10.66 18.04 34.19
C ARG A 253 10.39 19.50 33.79
N GLU A 254 11.08 20.00 32.77
CA GLU A 254 10.94 21.37 32.26
C GLU A 254 9.52 21.66 31.74
N LEU A 255 8.76 20.63 31.36
CA LEU A 255 7.40 20.77 30.85
C LEU A 255 6.33 20.85 31.96
N TYR A 256 6.70 20.56 33.22
CA TYR A 256 5.77 20.56 34.35
C TYR A 256 5.14 21.94 34.59
N GLY A 257 5.90 23.02 34.33
CA GLY A 257 5.38 24.39 34.44
C GLY A 257 4.21 24.67 33.50
N VAL A 258 4.26 24.17 32.26
CA VAL A 258 3.17 24.34 31.29
C VAL A 258 1.97 23.48 31.66
N TYR A 259 2.19 22.23 32.07
CA TYR A 259 1.13 21.36 32.57
C TYR A 259 0.38 21.99 33.76
N SER A 260 1.13 22.50 34.74
CA SER A 260 0.56 23.15 35.94
C SER A 260 -0.29 24.37 35.59
N GLN A 261 0.15 25.18 34.61
CA GLN A 261 -0.62 26.33 34.12
C GLN A 261 -1.91 25.89 33.41
N VAL A 262 -1.83 24.86 32.56
CA VAL A 262 -2.98 24.28 31.86
C VAL A 262 -4.02 23.79 32.89
N VAL A 263 -3.62 22.93 33.82
CA VAL A 263 -4.51 22.40 34.89
C VAL A 263 -5.09 23.53 35.77
N SER A 264 -4.28 24.51 36.17
CA SER A 264 -4.74 25.63 36.99
C SER A 264 -5.71 26.58 36.27
N SER A 265 -5.71 26.57 34.94
CA SER A 265 -6.62 27.40 34.13
C SER A 265 -8.00 26.77 33.93
N MET A 266 -8.18 25.49 34.27
CA MET A 266 -9.46 24.79 34.22
C MET A 266 -10.27 25.11 35.49
N ASN A 267 -11.49 25.65 35.33
CA ASN A 267 -12.40 25.98 36.44
C ASN A 267 -12.81 24.71 37.24
N ASP A 268 -13.21 24.91 38.50
CA ASP A 268 -13.59 23.89 39.53
C ASP A 268 -14.67 22.85 39.14
N ASN A 269 -15.18 22.79 37.91
CA ASN A 269 -16.07 21.71 37.46
C ASN A 269 -15.86 21.30 35.98
N PRO A 270 -14.80 20.51 35.69
CA PRO A 270 -14.45 20.04 34.35
C PRO A 270 -15.45 19.04 33.74
N GLN A 271 -16.41 18.51 34.51
CA GLN A 271 -17.42 17.54 34.03
C GLN A 271 -18.72 18.18 33.52
N ALA A 272 -18.83 19.51 33.51
CA ALA A 272 -20.09 20.20 33.20
C ALA A 272 -20.65 19.92 31.78
N ASP A 273 -19.80 19.51 30.84
CA ASP A 273 -20.16 19.22 29.44
C ASP A 273 -20.19 17.70 29.11
N GLY A 274 -20.16 16.81 30.11
CA GLY A 274 -20.13 15.36 29.89
C GLY A 274 -18.81 14.83 29.30
N MET A 275 -17.73 15.61 29.43
CA MET A 275 -16.36 15.23 29.10
C MET A 275 -15.64 14.69 30.33
N SER A 276 -14.73 13.75 30.13
CA SER A 276 -13.88 13.26 31.22
C SER A 276 -12.90 14.35 31.67
N PHE A 277 -12.29 14.17 32.85
CA PHE A 277 -11.25 15.10 33.30
C PHE A 277 -10.04 15.07 32.34
N VAL A 278 -9.67 13.88 31.87
CA VAL A 278 -8.61 13.65 30.88
C VAL A 278 -8.88 14.42 29.58
N ASP A 279 -10.11 14.34 29.05
CA ASP A 279 -10.54 15.06 27.85
C ASP A 279 -10.40 16.58 28.04
N SER A 280 -10.80 17.08 29.21
CA SER A 280 -10.73 18.50 29.56
C SER A 280 -9.29 19.01 29.59
N VAL A 281 -8.38 18.22 30.17
CA VAL A 281 -6.95 18.56 30.24
C VAL A 281 -6.33 18.59 28.86
N ASN A 282 -6.63 17.60 28.03
CA ASN A 282 -6.22 17.60 26.63
C ASN A 282 -6.70 18.83 25.90
N HIS A 283 -7.99 19.16 26.01
CA HIS A 283 -8.57 20.29 25.31
C HIS A 283 -7.84 21.60 25.63
N ALA A 284 -7.56 21.85 26.90
CA ALA A 284 -6.81 23.03 27.30
C ALA A 284 -5.34 22.99 26.83
N LEU A 285 -4.73 21.80 26.74
CA LEU A 285 -3.36 21.65 26.22
C LEU A 285 -3.27 21.96 24.71
N TYR A 286 -4.25 21.53 23.90
CA TYR A 286 -4.34 21.91 22.48
C TYR A 286 -4.49 23.41 22.28
N ASP A 287 -5.35 24.04 23.09
CA ASP A 287 -5.57 25.49 23.04
C ASP A 287 -4.28 26.25 23.39
N ALA A 288 -3.56 25.81 24.43
CA ALA A 288 -2.26 26.37 24.80
C ALA A 288 -1.17 26.15 23.73
N ALA A 289 -1.24 25.04 23.00
CA ALA A 289 -0.34 24.73 21.89
C ALA A 289 -0.62 25.54 20.61
N GLY A 290 -1.80 26.19 20.52
CA GLY A 290 -2.26 26.86 19.30
C GLY A 290 -2.48 25.88 18.14
N ILE A 291 -2.76 24.62 18.45
CA ILE A 291 -3.05 23.56 17.47
C ILE A 291 -4.56 23.44 17.33
N THR A 292 -5.04 23.39 16.08
CA THR A 292 -6.43 23.05 15.80
C THR A 292 -6.68 21.63 16.30
N ARG A 293 -7.60 21.47 17.26
CA ARG A 293 -7.97 20.17 17.83
C ARG A 293 -8.33 19.18 16.71
N PRO A 294 -7.98 17.89 16.82
CA PRO A 294 -8.61 16.87 15.99
C PRO A 294 -10.05 16.77 16.47
N THR A 295 -10.92 17.45 15.73
CA THR A 295 -12.38 17.31 15.68
C THR A 295 -13.13 17.24 17.03
N LYS A 296 -14.09 18.16 17.19
CA LYS A 296 -15.30 17.89 17.99
C LYS A 296 -15.76 16.45 17.72
N ARG A 297 -16.00 15.67 18.78
CA ARG A 297 -16.58 14.31 18.75
C ARG A 297 -17.48 14.19 17.51
N GLU A 298 -17.11 13.29 16.60
CA GLU A 298 -17.93 13.01 15.42
C GLU A 298 -19.38 12.77 15.83
N THR A 299 -20.31 12.85 14.87
CA THR A 299 -21.70 12.45 15.10
C THR A 299 -21.83 10.93 15.26
N LEU A 300 -21.07 10.32 16.17
CA LEU A 300 -21.33 8.96 16.63
C LEU A 300 -22.63 8.99 17.45
N CYS A 301 -23.46 7.97 17.28
CA CYS A 301 -24.59 7.79 18.18
C CYS A 301 -24.11 7.34 19.56
N ASP A 302 -24.94 7.51 20.58
CA ASP A 302 -24.62 7.12 21.97
C ASP A 302 -24.13 5.67 22.10
N ARG A 303 -24.61 4.77 21.24
CA ARG A 303 -24.20 3.36 21.23
C ARG A 303 -22.79 3.15 20.69
N CYS A 304 -22.42 3.84 19.61
CA CYS A 304 -21.04 3.81 19.10
C CYS A 304 -20.06 4.49 20.07
N LEU A 305 -20.48 5.56 20.75
CA LEU A 305 -19.69 6.19 21.82
C LEU A 305 -19.51 5.25 23.03
N SER A 306 -20.57 4.51 23.39
CA SER A 306 -20.52 3.51 24.45
C SER A 306 -19.59 2.36 24.09
N PHE A 307 -19.61 1.91 22.82
CA PHE A 307 -18.66 0.92 22.31
C PHE A 307 -17.23 1.44 22.43
N GLN A 308 -16.95 2.67 21.97
CA GLN A 308 -15.63 3.30 22.10
C GLN A 308 -15.12 3.32 23.54
N SER A 309 -16.01 3.68 24.48
CA SER A 309 -15.69 3.67 25.91
C SER A 309 -15.45 2.24 26.44
N HIS A 310 -16.24 1.26 25.96
CA HIS A 310 -16.09 -0.14 26.32
C HIS A 310 -14.74 -0.71 25.88
N VAL A 311 -14.34 -0.50 24.62
CA VAL A 311 -13.07 -1.06 24.12
C VAL A 311 -11.85 -0.41 24.76
N SER A 312 -11.97 0.84 25.19
CA SER A 312 -10.93 1.51 25.99
C SER A 312 -10.68 0.85 27.35
N GLY A 313 -11.64 0.07 27.86
CA GLY A 313 -11.49 -0.76 29.06
C GLY A 313 -11.12 -2.23 28.78
N CYS A 314 -11.00 -2.63 27.51
CA CYS A 314 -10.63 -4.00 27.13
C CYS A 314 -9.11 -4.19 27.10
N ARG A 315 -8.66 -5.39 27.51
CA ARG A 315 -7.25 -5.80 27.46
C ARG A 315 -6.89 -6.23 26.04
N LEU A 316 -6.33 -5.34 25.24
CA LEU A 316 -5.73 -5.69 23.96
C LEU A 316 -4.26 -6.03 24.22
N HIS A 317 -3.90 -7.32 24.15
CA HIS A 317 -2.53 -7.77 24.40
C HIS A 317 -1.70 -7.64 23.12
N ALA A 318 -0.56 -6.94 23.20
CA ALA A 318 0.30 -6.70 22.05
C ALA A 318 0.98 -7.95 21.44
N LYS A 319 0.79 -9.15 22.01
CA LYS A 319 1.45 -10.40 21.54
C LYS A 319 0.49 -11.51 21.09
N GLU A 320 -0.77 -11.47 21.52
CA GLU A 320 -1.80 -12.43 21.14
C GLU A 320 -3.04 -11.68 20.66
N VAL A 321 -3.68 -12.18 19.59
CA VAL A 321 -4.91 -11.59 19.06
C VAL A 321 -6.04 -11.91 20.04
N ILE A 322 -6.21 -11.05 21.04
CA ILE A 322 -7.31 -11.17 22.00
C ILE A 322 -8.45 -10.25 21.53
N PRO A 323 -9.56 -10.82 21.01
CA PRO A 323 -10.72 -10.02 20.66
C PRO A 323 -11.34 -9.35 21.90
N SER A 324 -11.91 -8.17 21.71
CA SER A 324 -12.86 -7.63 22.69
C SER A 324 -14.10 -8.55 22.80
N PRO A 325 -14.79 -8.57 23.94
CA PRO A 325 -16.10 -9.21 24.03
C PRO A 325 -17.06 -8.64 22.98
N PRO A 326 -17.99 -9.45 22.43
CA PRO A 326 -18.99 -8.96 21.48
C PRO A 326 -19.87 -7.87 22.12
N PHE A 327 -19.87 -6.67 21.54
CA PHE A 327 -20.64 -5.53 22.04
C PHE A 327 -21.94 -5.36 21.26
N GLN A 328 -23.07 -5.30 21.96
CA GLN A 328 -24.39 -5.12 21.35
C GLN A 328 -24.58 -3.69 20.84
N ILE A 329 -24.67 -3.51 19.53
CA ILE A 329 -24.81 -2.20 18.89
C ILE A 329 -26.28 -1.90 18.55
N HIS A 330 -26.94 -2.72 17.74
CA HIS A 330 -28.33 -2.48 17.33
C HIS A 330 -29.18 -3.73 17.40
N GLU A 331 -30.47 -3.58 17.74
CA GLU A 331 -31.44 -4.68 17.88
C GLU A 331 -31.92 -5.27 16.54
N SER A 332 -31.57 -4.63 15.42
CA SER A 332 -31.93 -5.08 14.08
C SER A 332 -31.16 -4.33 13.01
N ARG A 333 -31.18 -4.89 11.79
CA ARG A 333 -30.69 -4.25 10.57
C ARG A 333 -31.35 -2.91 10.28
N ASP A 334 -32.66 -2.79 10.53
CA ASP A 334 -33.41 -1.55 10.31
C ASP A 334 -32.98 -0.45 11.28
N ALA A 335 -32.78 -0.79 12.56
CA ALA A 335 -32.28 0.15 13.57
C ALA A 335 -30.87 0.66 13.23
N LEU A 336 -29.99 -0.21 12.73
CA LEU A 336 -28.66 0.17 12.25
C LEU A 336 -28.76 1.12 11.04
N ASN A 337 -29.62 0.82 10.06
CA ASN A 337 -29.82 1.66 8.88
C ASN A 337 -30.40 3.04 9.22
N GLU A 338 -31.26 3.15 10.24
CA GLU A 338 -31.75 4.45 10.71
C GLU A 338 -30.64 5.26 11.37
N SER A 339 -29.86 4.62 12.25
CA SER A 339 -28.69 5.24 12.90
C SER A 339 -27.66 5.70 11.86
N ALA A 340 -27.41 4.91 10.81
CA ALA A 340 -26.49 5.18 9.72
C ALA A 340 -26.75 6.51 8.97
N LYS A 341 -27.97 7.07 9.04
CA LYS A 341 -28.29 8.38 8.45
C LYS A 341 -27.61 9.55 9.18
N SER A 342 -27.21 9.34 10.44
CA SER A 342 -26.61 10.37 11.30
C SER A 342 -25.28 9.94 11.91
N CYS A 343 -25.05 8.63 12.05
CA CYS A 343 -23.82 8.03 12.57
C CYS A 343 -23.00 7.38 11.47
N ARG A 344 -21.78 7.88 11.26
CA ARG A 344 -20.88 7.40 10.19
C ARG A 344 -20.33 6.01 10.46
N LEU A 345 -20.04 5.65 11.71
CA LEU A 345 -19.62 4.28 12.05
C LEU A 345 -20.74 3.27 11.80
N CYS A 346 -21.99 3.63 12.13
CA CYS A 346 -23.16 2.84 11.73
C CYS A 346 -23.31 2.77 10.21
N GLY A 347 -22.99 3.85 9.49
CA GLY A 347 -22.93 3.87 8.03
C GLY A 347 -21.94 2.87 7.45
N LEU A 348 -20.70 2.84 7.97
CA LEU A 348 -19.71 1.85 7.59
C LEU A 348 -20.17 0.42 7.91
N ALA A 349 -20.64 0.18 9.14
CA ALA A 349 -21.17 -1.14 9.52
C ALA A 349 -22.37 -1.57 8.67
N ALA A 350 -23.19 -0.61 8.22
CA ALA A 350 -24.23 -0.87 7.24
C ALA A 350 -23.63 -1.32 5.90
N ASP A 351 -22.66 -0.58 5.38
CA ASP A 351 -21.97 -0.92 4.14
C ASP A 351 -21.26 -2.31 4.21
N VAL A 352 -20.67 -2.67 5.36
CA VAL A 352 -20.04 -4.00 5.61
C VAL A 352 -21.04 -5.12 5.35
N LEU A 353 -22.19 -5.06 6.02
CA LEU A 353 -23.18 -6.13 5.98
C LEU A 353 -23.89 -6.20 4.62
N ASP A 354 -24.08 -5.06 3.94
CA ASP A 354 -24.58 -5.06 2.55
C ASP A 354 -23.59 -5.76 1.60
N ASN A 355 -22.27 -5.57 1.82
CA ASN A 355 -21.25 -6.27 1.03
C ASN A 355 -21.25 -7.77 1.31
N ALA A 356 -21.28 -8.17 2.59
CA ALA A 356 -21.34 -9.57 3.00
C ALA A 356 -22.57 -10.28 2.40
N GLU A 357 -23.73 -9.61 2.36
CA GLU A 357 -24.94 -10.13 1.73
C GLU A 357 -24.77 -10.34 0.22
N LYS A 358 -24.12 -9.38 -0.46
CA LYS A 358 -23.85 -9.43 -1.90
C LYS A 358 -22.88 -10.56 -2.26
N GLU A 359 -21.82 -10.73 -1.49
CA GLU A 359 -20.79 -11.76 -1.70
C GLU A 359 -21.23 -13.15 -1.19
N LYS A 360 -22.28 -13.20 -0.36
CA LYS A 360 -22.71 -14.40 0.37
C LYS A 360 -21.57 -14.99 1.21
N SER A 361 -20.72 -14.13 1.75
CA SER A 361 -19.58 -14.54 2.58
C SER A 361 -20.06 -15.01 3.95
N GLN A 362 -19.53 -16.15 4.39
CA GLN A 362 -19.70 -16.69 5.74
C GLN A 362 -18.38 -16.68 6.54
N GLU A 363 -17.32 -16.09 5.99
CA GLU A 363 -15.96 -16.15 6.55
C GLU A 363 -15.89 -15.62 7.99
N ILE A 364 -16.60 -14.53 8.30
CA ILE A 364 -16.64 -13.98 9.66
C ILE A 364 -17.41 -14.88 10.62
N SER A 365 -18.42 -15.62 10.16
CA SER A 365 -19.09 -16.61 11.01
C SER A 365 -18.10 -17.71 11.43
N GLU A 366 -17.27 -18.17 10.50
CA GLU A 366 -16.21 -19.14 10.80
C GLU A 366 -15.12 -18.55 11.70
N GLU A 367 -14.74 -17.27 11.51
CA GLU A 367 -13.76 -16.58 12.36
C GLU A 367 -14.29 -16.39 13.80
N MET A 368 -15.55 -15.97 13.96
CA MET A 368 -16.22 -15.87 15.27
C MET A 368 -16.31 -17.22 15.97
N GLU A 369 -16.57 -18.32 15.23
CA GLU A 369 -16.56 -19.68 15.78
C GLU A 369 -15.15 -20.12 16.20
N LYS A 370 -14.12 -19.87 15.38
CA LYS A 370 -12.72 -20.19 15.71
C LYS A 370 -12.24 -19.46 16.97
N LEU A 371 -12.68 -18.21 17.15
CA LEU A 371 -12.39 -17.41 18.33
C LEU A 371 -13.28 -17.76 19.54
N GLY A 372 -14.24 -18.66 19.40
CA GLY A 372 -15.14 -19.07 20.49
C GLY A 372 -16.19 -18.01 20.87
N LEU A 373 -16.35 -16.95 20.07
CA LEU A 373 -17.22 -15.81 20.39
C LEU A 373 -18.66 -15.98 19.89
N SER A 374 -18.92 -16.96 19.03
CA SER A 374 -20.25 -17.22 18.48
C SER A 374 -21.28 -17.63 19.55
N GLY A 375 -20.84 -18.29 20.63
CA GLY A 375 -21.69 -18.73 21.74
C GLY A 375 -22.06 -17.63 22.74
N GLU A 376 -21.25 -16.58 22.85
CA GLU A 376 -21.50 -15.44 23.75
C GLU A 376 -22.60 -14.51 23.22
N ALA A 377 -22.79 -14.45 21.89
CA ALA A 377 -23.87 -13.74 21.21
C ALA A 377 -25.22 -14.49 21.28
N SER A 378 -25.56 -14.99 22.48
CA SER A 378 -26.60 -15.99 22.75
C SER A 378 -28.04 -15.60 22.40
N ASP A 379 -28.35 -14.33 22.11
CA ASP A 379 -29.72 -13.90 21.76
C ASP A 379 -30.06 -13.96 20.25
N GLY A 380 -29.05 -14.02 19.38
CA GLY A 380 -29.21 -14.03 17.91
C GLY A 380 -30.09 -12.89 17.36
N SER A 381 -30.28 -11.82 18.12
CA SER A 381 -31.26 -10.76 17.85
C SER A 381 -30.61 -9.41 17.60
N HIS A 382 -29.38 -9.20 18.07
CA HIS A 382 -28.63 -7.95 17.89
C HIS A 382 -27.54 -8.04 16.81
N ILE A 383 -27.08 -6.89 16.35
CA ILE A 383 -25.86 -6.68 15.58
C ILE A 383 -24.74 -6.35 16.56
N TYR A 384 -23.60 -7.02 16.38
CA TYR A 384 -22.46 -6.98 17.29
C TYR A 384 -21.24 -6.34 16.64
N PHE A 385 -20.49 -5.58 17.44
CA PHE A 385 -19.14 -5.15 17.12
C PHE A 385 -18.13 -5.90 17.99
N THR A 386 -17.03 -6.32 17.39
CA THR A 386 -15.90 -6.92 18.08
C THR A 386 -14.62 -6.31 17.55
N LEU A 387 -13.77 -5.77 18.43
CA LEU A 387 -12.45 -5.29 18.04
C LEU A 387 -11.44 -6.44 18.14
N LEU A 388 -10.68 -6.66 17.06
CA LEU A 388 -9.52 -7.53 17.05
C LEU A 388 -8.27 -6.68 16.97
N ASP A 389 -7.39 -6.72 17.97
CA ASP A 389 -6.07 -6.09 17.87
C ASP A 389 -5.02 -7.15 17.49
N ARG A 390 -4.42 -6.97 16.32
CA ARG A 390 -3.32 -7.78 15.79
C ARG A 390 -2.07 -6.91 15.76
N LEU A 391 -1.25 -6.96 16.81
CA LEU A 391 0.11 -6.40 16.79
C LEU A 391 0.17 -4.94 16.26
N GLN A 392 -0.64 -4.02 16.82
CA GLN A 392 -0.71 -2.58 16.44
C GLN A 392 -1.63 -2.25 15.25
N GLU A 393 -2.40 -3.23 14.78
CA GLU A 393 -3.38 -3.15 13.70
C GLU A 393 -4.72 -3.65 14.25
N ALA A 394 -5.75 -2.80 14.27
CA ALA A 394 -7.05 -3.26 14.74
C ALA A 394 -8.01 -3.47 13.58
N ASP A 395 -8.80 -4.53 13.66
CA ASP A 395 -9.90 -4.83 12.78
C ASP A 395 -11.20 -4.72 13.58
N LEU A 396 -12.19 -4.01 13.03
CA LEU A 396 -13.53 -3.93 13.62
C LEU A 396 -14.42 -4.92 12.89
N LEU A 397 -14.70 -6.04 13.55
CA LEU A 397 -15.65 -7.03 13.07
C LEU A 397 -17.08 -6.55 13.30
N VAL A 398 -17.90 -6.67 12.27
CA VAL A 398 -19.34 -6.40 12.30
C VAL A 398 -20.07 -7.69 11.99
N TRP A 399 -20.95 -8.13 12.89
CA TRP A 399 -21.62 -9.41 12.76
C TRP A 399 -23.13 -9.30 13.05
N ASP A 400 -23.94 -9.88 12.16
CA ASP A 400 -25.38 -10.11 12.31
C ASP A 400 -25.62 -11.64 12.40
N PRO A 401 -25.71 -12.19 13.63
CA PRO A 401 -25.93 -13.63 13.83
C PRO A 401 -27.26 -14.12 13.26
N LYS A 402 -28.27 -13.26 13.21
CA LYS A 402 -29.62 -13.61 12.75
C LYS A 402 -29.63 -13.90 11.24
N ALA A 403 -28.90 -13.08 10.50
CA ALA A 403 -28.75 -13.21 9.06
C ALA A 403 -27.60 -14.16 8.67
N GLY A 404 -26.71 -14.50 9.61
CA GLY A 404 -25.48 -15.23 9.32
C GLY A 404 -24.52 -14.42 8.46
N LEU A 405 -24.55 -13.08 8.58
CA LEU A 405 -23.75 -12.14 7.79
C LEU A 405 -22.70 -11.49 8.67
N GLY A 406 -21.50 -11.30 8.14
CA GLY A 406 -20.47 -10.53 8.83
C GLY A 406 -19.37 -10.09 7.89
N GLY A 407 -18.65 -9.04 8.29
CA GLY A 407 -17.47 -8.54 7.61
C GLY A 407 -16.55 -7.82 8.60
N SER A 408 -15.40 -7.37 8.11
CA SER A 408 -14.40 -6.68 8.91
C SER A 408 -14.10 -5.31 8.30
N LEU A 409 -13.93 -4.28 9.13
CA LEU A 409 -13.37 -2.98 8.75
C LEU A 409 -11.91 -2.94 9.19
N GLY A 410 -11.02 -2.48 8.31
CA GLY A 410 -9.60 -2.32 8.65
C GLY A 410 -9.40 -1.01 9.41
N GLY A 411 -8.61 -1.02 10.48
CA GLY A 411 -8.32 0.14 11.31
C GLY A 411 -6.90 0.67 11.08
N ASP A 412 -6.75 1.96 10.75
CA ASP A 412 -5.43 2.59 10.60
C ASP A 412 -5.27 3.89 11.36
N SER A 413 -4.04 4.18 11.78
CA SER A 413 -3.67 5.45 12.38
C SER A 413 -3.56 6.51 11.29
N LEU A 414 -4.67 7.19 11.04
CA LEU A 414 -4.76 8.23 10.03
C LEU A 414 -3.95 9.47 10.47
N SER A 415 -3.17 10.06 9.55
CA SER A 415 -2.57 11.37 9.80
C SER A 415 -3.65 12.40 10.14
N GLU A 416 -3.43 13.22 11.17
CA GLU A 416 -4.31 14.34 11.55
C GLU A 416 -4.68 15.24 10.36
N ARG A 417 -3.83 15.30 9.33
CA ARG A 417 -4.09 16.10 8.13
C ARG A 417 -5.24 15.59 7.26
N PHE A 418 -5.59 14.31 7.38
CA PHE A 418 -6.78 13.72 6.76
C PHE A 418 -7.96 13.61 7.72
N VAL A 419 -7.79 14.06 8.97
CA VAL A 419 -8.87 14.24 9.95
C VAL A 419 -9.47 15.63 9.73
N PHE A 420 -10.36 15.74 8.73
CA PHE A 420 -11.02 17.01 8.43
C PHE A 420 -12.17 17.27 9.42
N ASP A 421 -12.42 18.54 9.78
CA ASP A 421 -13.68 18.92 10.43
C ASP A 421 -14.85 18.64 9.48
N TYR A 422 -15.46 17.46 9.62
CA TYR A 422 -16.57 16.99 8.79
C TYR A 422 -17.90 17.70 9.10
N LEU A 423 -17.92 18.53 10.16
CA LEU A 423 -19.10 19.26 10.63
C LEU A 423 -19.46 20.50 9.81
N GLU A 424 -18.57 21.01 8.95
CA GLU A 424 -18.83 22.27 8.22
C GLU A 424 -19.84 22.15 7.07
N ASN A 425 -20.22 20.93 6.68
CA ASN A 425 -21.35 20.67 5.79
C ASN A 425 -21.58 19.15 5.70
N PRO A 426 -22.57 18.56 6.38
CA PRO A 426 -23.15 17.30 5.93
C PRO A 426 -23.88 17.59 4.60
N GLY A 427 -23.09 17.71 3.54
CA GLY A 427 -23.52 18.21 2.24
C GLY A 427 -24.27 17.12 1.47
N LYS A 428 -25.39 17.51 0.84
CA LYS A 428 -26.23 16.70 -0.06
C LYS A 428 -25.46 16.05 -1.23
N ASP A 429 -24.22 16.44 -1.46
CA ASP A 429 -23.37 15.98 -2.56
C ASP A 429 -22.46 14.84 -2.06
N THR A 430 -22.83 13.62 -2.40
CA THR A 430 -22.10 12.38 -2.09
C THR A 430 -21.26 11.91 -3.28
N THR A 431 -20.93 12.80 -4.22
CA THR A 431 -20.13 12.42 -5.40
C THR A 431 -18.63 12.48 -5.14
N THR A 432 -17.83 12.03 -6.11
CA THR A 432 -16.38 12.22 -6.14
C THR A 432 -15.96 13.69 -6.30
N GLY A 433 -16.89 14.59 -6.66
CA GLY A 433 -16.68 16.04 -6.72
C GLY A 433 -16.97 16.79 -5.42
N SER A 434 -17.40 16.08 -4.36
CA SER A 434 -17.85 16.74 -3.13
C SER A 434 -16.75 17.58 -2.47
N PRO A 435 -17.10 18.61 -1.68
CA PRO A 435 -16.12 19.43 -0.97
C PRO A 435 -15.13 18.61 -0.10
N GLN A 436 -15.59 17.51 0.47
CA GLN A 436 -14.79 16.57 1.25
C GLN A 436 -13.76 15.85 0.38
N ALA A 437 -14.18 15.34 -0.78
CA ALA A 437 -13.30 14.71 -1.75
C ALA A 437 -12.18 15.66 -2.19
N ILE A 438 -12.54 16.92 -2.47
CA ILE A 438 -11.58 17.96 -2.85
C ILE A 438 -10.64 18.35 -1.69
N LYS A 439 -11.09 18.29 -0.42
CA LYS A 439 -10.21 18.49 0.75
C LYS A 439 -9.11 17.42 0.79
N VAL A 440 -9.45 16.15 0.57
CA VAL A 440 -8.47 15.04 0.48
C VAL A 440 -7.48 15.29 -0.66
N ALA A 441 -7.97 15.61 -1.86
CA ALA A 441 -7.13 15.89 -3.02
C ALA A 441 -6.16 17.07 -2.80
N ARG A 442 -6.61 18.11 -2.08
CA ARG A 442 -5.77 19.25 -1.70
C ARG A 442 -4.67 18.83 -0.74
N GLU A 443 -4.96 17.95 0.20
CA GLU A 443 -3.96 17.47 1.15
C GLU A 443 -2.91 16.57 0.47
N TRP A 444 -3.29 15.68 -0.44
CA TRP A 444 -2.31 14.93 -1.24
C TRP A 444 -1.41 15.85 -2.06
N LEU A 445 -1.98 16.88 -2.69
CA LEU A 445 -1.20 17.87 -3.43
C LEU A 445 -0.23 18.62 -2.50
N HIS A 446 -0.67 18.99 -1.31
CA HIS A 446 0.16 19.63 -0.30
C HIS A 446 1.32 18.73 0.17
N GLN A 447 1.05 17.46 0.49
CA GLN A 447 2.06 16.48 0.87
C GLN A 447 3.06 16.24 -0.26
N CYS A 448 2.57 16.05 -1.48
CA CYS A 448 3.43 15.82 -2.64
C CYS A 448 4.34 17.03 -2.98
N ARG A 449 3.95 18.24 -2.58
CA ARG A 449 4.77 19.45 -2.73
C ARG A 449 5.79 19.61 -1.61
N ASN A 450 5.44 19.25 -0.37
CA ASN A 450 6.16 19.71 0.81
C ASN A 450 6.75 18.60 1.68
N ALA A 451 6.28 17.35 1.57
CA ALA A 451 6.73 16.26 2.43
C ALA A 451 8.11 15.73 1.99
N PRO A 452 8.99 15.35 2.94
CA PRO A 452 10.33 14.84 2.62
C PRO A 452 10.29 13.51 1.83
N GLY A 453 9.24 12.71 1.96
CA GLY A 453 9.04 11.47 1.20
C GLY A 453 8.76 11.65 -0.30
N HIS A 454 8.62 12.91 -0.78
CA HIS A 454 8.31 13.23 -2.17
C HIS A 454 9.45 13.94 -2.92
N SER A 455 10.71 13.63 -2.56
CA SER A 455 11.90 14.24 -3.15
C SER A 455 11.95 14.12 -4.68
N LEU A 456 11.53 12.99 -5.27
CA LEU A 456 11.48 12.83 -6.73
C LEU A 456 10.43 13.74 -7.38
N CYS A 457 9.27 13.92 -6.73
CA CYS A 457 8.22 14.83 -7.20
C CYS A 457 8.70 16.29 -7.15
N GLN A 458 9.38 16.65 -6.06
CA GLN A 458 9.99 17.97 -5.89
C GLN A 458 11.09 18.21 -6.91
N GLN A 459 11.99 17.25 -7.11
CA GLN A 459 13.07 17.33 -8.10
C GLN A 459 12.51 17.45 -9.52
N SER A 460 11.46 16.68 -9.87
CA SER A 460 10.76 16.78 -11.16
C SER A 460 10.22 18.19 -11.39
N TYR A 461 9.62 18.79 -10.36
CA TYR A 461 9.02 20.12 -10.45
C TYR A 461 10.05 21.26 -10.43
N GLN A 462 11.17 21.09 -9.71
CA GLN A 462 12.20 22.11 -9.50
C GLN A 462 13.36 22.10 -10.53
N ARG A 463 13.30 21.28 -11.59
CA ARG A 463 14.39 21.16 -12.57
C ARG A 463 14.81 22.50 -13.16
N GLU A 464 16.11 22.73 -13.29
CA GLU A 464 16.69 23.96 -13.87
C GLU A 464 16.24 24.20 -15.33
N ASP A 465 15.87 23.13 -16.05
CA ASP A 465 15.35 23.19 -17.42
C ASP A 465 13.83 23.47 -17.49
N SER A 466 13.09 23.40 -16.37
CA SER A 466 11.65 23.70 -16.35
C SER A 466 11.45 25.21 -16.37
N ASN A 467 11.35 25.76 -17.57
CA ASN A 467 10.87 27.13 -17.73
C ASN A 467 9.43 27.14 -17.15
N LYS A 468 9.23 27.73 -15.96
CA LYS A 468 7.93 27.81 -15.24
C LYS A 468 6.92 28.70 -15.95
N THR A 469 7.15 28.94 -17.22
CA THR A 469 6.28 29.69 -18.12
C THR A 469 5.02 28.90 -18.38
N LEU A 470 3.89 29.58 -18.34
CA LEU A 470 2.63 29.02 -18.76
C LEU A 470 2.70 28.55 -20.23
N PRO A 471 1.85 27.59 -20.63
CA PRO A 471 1.68 27.24 -22.04
C PRO A 471 1.39 28.48 -22.89
N ILE A 472 1.70 28.40 -24.19
CA ILE A 472 1.50 29.52 -25.14
C ILE A 472 0.09 30.10 -25.00
N ARG A 473 -0.90 29.24 -24.81
CA ARG A 473 -2.29 29.61 -24.57
C ARG A 473 -2.85 28.80 -23.41
N VAL A 474 -3.56 29.44 -22.50
CA VAL A 474 -4.11 28.81 -21.30
C VAL A 474 -5.45 29.45 -20.92
N LEU A 475 -6.33 28.68 -20.27
CA LEU A 475 -7.57 29.19 -19.69
C LEU A 475 -7.27 29.89 -18.37
N ASN A 476 -7.75 31.13 -18.21
CA ASN A 476 -7.74 31.83 -16.94
C ASN A 476 -9.08 31.60 -16.21
N LEU A 477 -9.00 31.17 -14.95
CA LEU A 477 -10.11 30.75 -14.11
C LEU A 477 -10.45 31.76 -12.99
N THR A 478 -9.87 32.97 -13.01
CA THR A 478 -10.01 34.01 -11.97
C THR A 478 -11.42 34.12 -11.40
N LYS A 479 -11.53 34.18 -10.07
CA LYS A 479 -12.79 34.25 -9.31
C LYS A 479 -13.64 35.50 -9.61
N GLU A 480 -13.07 36.53 -10.21
CA GLU A 480 -13.77 37.77 -10.58
C GLU A 480 -14.74 37.59 -11.76
N SER A 481 -14.54 36.55 -12.59
CA SER A 481 -15.43 36.16 -13.69
C SER A 481 -15.93 34.74 -13.47
N CYS A 482 -17.26 34.53 -13.52
CA CYS A 482 -17.83 33.17 -13.52
C CYS A 482 -17.34 32.36 -14.73
N ASP A 483 -17.15 33.03 -15.87
CA ASP A 483 -16.76 32.43 -17.13
C ASP A 483 -15.23 32.47 -17.34
N PRO A 484 -14.61 31.34 -17.71
CA PRO A 484 -13.19 31.31 -18.06
C PRO A 484 -12.93 31.98 -19.41
N TYR A 485 -11.69 32.39 -19.66
CA TYR A 485 -11.29 32.99 -20.94
C TYR A 485 -9.84 32.66 -21.30
N LEU A 486 -9.52 32.71 -22.60
CA LEU A 486 -8.18 32.41 -23.12
C LEU A 486 -7.24 33.61 -22.99
N ILE A 487 -6.05 33.36 -22.46
CA ILE A 487 -4.95 34.33 -22.42
C ILE A 487 -3.71 33.78 -23.15
N ASP A 488 -2.80 34.68 -23.55
CA ASP A 488 -1.46 34.30 -24.01
C ASP A 488 -0.56 34.15 -22.78
N GLY A 489 -0.12 32.92 -22.51
CA GLY A 489 0.70 32.61 -21.34
C GLY A 489 2.18 32.89 -21.54
N LYS A 490 2.60 33.32 -22.74
CA LYS A 490 4.00 33.57 -23.06
C LYS A 490 4.60 34.62 -22.11
N ALA A 491 5.68 34.24 -21.43
CA ALA A 491 6.39 35.04 -20.41
C ALA A 491 5.61 35.29 -19.10
N MET A 492 4.49 34.60 -18.86
CA MET A 492 3.83 34.53 -17.55
C MET A 492 4.29 33.29 -16.80
N GLU A 493 4.43 33.38 -15.49
CA GLU A 493 4.78 32.26 -14.61
C GLU A 493 3.67 31.94 -13.62
N GLY A 494 3.50 30.66 -13.29
CA GLY A 494 2.57 30.23 -12.24
C GLY A 494 2.18 28.76 -12.35
N PRO A 495 1.69 28.14 -11.25
CA PRO A 495 1.20 26.77 -11.29
C PRO A 495 -0.11 26.71 -12.11
N TYR A 496 -0.23 25.70 -12.96
CA TYR A 496 -1.42 25.43 -13.75
C TYR A 496 -1.77 23.94 -13.72
N CYS A 497 -3.04 23.65 -13.96
CA CYS A 497 -3.51 22.29 -14.22
C CYS A 497 -3.51 21.98 -15.71
N ALA A 498 -3.29 20.72 -16.08
CA ALA A 498 -3.64 20.20 -17.40
C ALA A 498 -4.85 19.25 -17.31
N LEU A 499 -5.62 19.14 -18.38
CA LEU A 499 -6.73 18.19 -18.48
C LEU A 499 -6.35 17.03 -19.41
N SER A 500 -6.56 15.79 -18.97
CA SER A 500 -6.40 14.56 -19.76
C SER A 500 -7.75 13.86 -19.82
N TYR A 501 -8.32 13.70 -21.00
CA TYR A 501 -9.68 13.17 -21.18
C TYR A 501 -9.89 12.59 -22.58
N CYS A 502 -10.99 11.86 -22.78
CA CYS A 502 -11.43 11.42 -24.10
C CYS A 502 -12.35 12.49 -24.70
N TRP A 503 -12.11 12.90 -25.96
CA TRP A 503 -12.90 13.96 -26.58
C TRP A 503 -14.33 13.53 -26.94
N GLY A 504 -14.51 12.33 -27.51
CA GLY A 504 -15.79 11.86 -28.08
C GLY A 504 -16.13 12.48 -29.43
N ASP A 505 -17.42 12.42 -29.80
CA ASP A 505 -17.95 13.12 -30.98
C ASP A 505 -18.15 14.59 -30.66
N LEU A 506 -17.30 15.44 -31.25
CA LEU A 506 -17.24 16.86 -30.92
C LEU A 506 -18.43 17.67 -31.44
N GLY A 507 -19.23 17.15 -32.39
CA GLY A 507 -20.45 17.79 -32.89
C GLY A 507 -20.32 19.29 -33.20
N ASN A 508 -21.44 20.03 -33.22
CA ASN A 508 -21.48 21.48 -33.45
C ASN A 508 -21.39 22.28 -32.14
N THR A 509 -20.67 21.76 -31.14
CA THR A 509 -20.62 22.31 -29.77
C THR A 509 -19.43 23.27 -29.60
N ASN A 510 -19.50 24.20 -28.64
CA ASN A 510 -18.42 25.12 -28.26
C ASN A 510 -17.26 24.40 -27.53
N THR A 511 -16.84 23.25 -28.04
CA THR A 511 -15.82 22.37 -27.44
C THR A 511 -14.41 22.64 -27.91
N ILE A 512 -14.28 23.29 -29.07
CA ILE A 512 -13.00 23.53 -29.71
C ILE A 512 -12.78 25.00 -30.02
N THR A 513 -11.51 25.40 -29.99
CA THR A 513 -11.08 26.71 -30.50
C THR A 513 -10.77 26.62 -31.99
N THR A 514 -11.31 27.57 -32.74
CA THR A 514 -11.09 27.75 -34.18
C THR A 514 -10.69 29.20 -34.46
N LYS A 515 -10.22 29.48 -35.68
CA LYS A 515 -9.92 30.86 -36.11
C LYS A 515 -11.14 31.78 -36.00
N ALA A 516 -12.35 31.24 -36.16
CA ALA A 516 -13.58 32.01 -36.12
C ALA A 516 -13.99 32.45 -34.70
N ASN A 517 -13.78 31.60 -33.68
CA ASN A 517 -14.28 31.85 -32.32
C ASN A 517 -13.20 32.31 -31.31
N ILE A 518 -11.91 32.23 -31.64
CA ILE A 518 -10.83 32.59 -30.70
C ILE A 518 -10.95 34.02 -30.13
N SER A 519 -11.42 34.99 -30.91
CA SER A 519 -11.61 36.37 -30.44
C SER A 519 -12.69 36.47 -29.36
N GLN A 520 -13.75 35.67 -29.47
CA GLN A 520 -14.80 35.56 -28.45
C GLN A 520 -14.26 34.86 -27.20
N TYR A 521 -13.53 33.75 -27.37
CA TYR A 521 -13.00 32.99 -26.23
C TYR A 521 -11.95 33.75 -25.41
N ARG A 522 -11.29 34.76 -25.99
CA ARG A 522 -10.42 35.70 -25.26
C ARG A 522 -11.19 36.71 -24.41
N GLN A 523 -12.46 36.94 -24.69
CA GLN A 523 -13.34 37.82 -23.90
C GLN A 523 -14.08 37.05 -22.80
N GLY A 524 -14.45 35.79 -23.07
CA GLY A 524 -15.20 34.95 -22.15
C GLY A 524 -15.78 33.72 -22.86
N ILE A 525 -15.73 32.57 -22.20
CA ILE A 525 -16.37 31.33 -22.64
C ILE A 525 -17.48 31.03 -21.63
N PRO A 526 -18.76 31.20 -22.00
CA PRO A 526 -19.87 30.92 -21.10
C PRO A 526 -19.82 29.48 -20.56
N MET A 527 -19.78 29.32 -19.24
CA MET A 527 -19.65 28.01 -18.60
C MET A 527 -20.74 27.01 -19.02
N ASP A 528 -21.96 27.49 -19.20
CA ASP A 528 -23.13 26.69 -19.60
C ASP A 528 -23.05 26.15 -21.04
N THR A 529 -22.19 26.73 -21.88
CA THR A 529 -21.97 26.27 -23.26
C THR A 529 -20.90 25.18 -23.39
N LEU A 530 -20.11 24.97 -22.33
CA LEU A 530 -19.10 23.91 -22.28
C LEU A 530 -19.74 22.57 -21.92
N PRO A 531 -19.19 21.43 -22.36
CA PRO A 531 -19.63 20.12 -21.89
C PRO A 531 -19.46 19.95 -20.38
N THR A 532 -20.32 19.11 -19.78
CA THR A 532 -20.34 18.84 -18.34
C THR A 532 -18.97 18.47 -17.79
N PHE A 533 -18.24 17.57 -18.48
CA PHE A 533 -16.89 17.18 -18.06
C PHE A 533 -15.93 18.37 -17.91
N ILE A 534 -15.93 19.27 -18.90
CA ILE A 534 -15.07 20.46 -18.91
C ILE A 534 -15.50 21.44 -17.81
N GLN A 535 -16.81 21.61 -17.60
CA GLN A 535 -17.33 22.42 -16.50
C GLN A 535 -16.86 21.91 -15.13
N GLU A 536 -16.98 20.61 -14.89
CA GLU A 536 -16.57 19.96 -13.64
C GLU A 536 -15.04 20.00 -13.45
N ALA A 537 -14.26 19.88 -14.53
CA ALA A 537 -12.80 20.05 -14.50
C ALA A 537 -12.40 21.49 -14.10
N ILE A 538 -13.08 22.51 -14.64
CA ILE A 538 -12.87 23.91 -14.26
C ILE A 538 -13.25 24.14 -12.78
N GLN A 539 -14.38 23.59 -12.33
CA GLN A 539 -14.81 23.67 -10.93
C GLN A 539 -13.80 23.01 -9.99
N THR A 540 -13.26 21.85 -10.37
CA THR A 540 -12.23 21.13 -9.63
C THR A 540 -10.95 21.96 -9.54
N ALA A 541 -10.45 22.48 -10.66
CA ALA A 541 -9.25 23.32 -10.68
C ALA A 541 -9.41 24.56 -9.79
N ARG A 542 -10.55 25.26 -9.87
CA ARG A 542 -10.88 26.40 -8.99
C ARG A 542 -10.91 26.01 -7.52
N SER A 543 -11.50 24.86 -7.20
CA SER A 543 -11.64 24.37 -5.81
C SER A 543 -10.31 23.91 -5.22
N LEU A 544 -9.38 23.43 -6.06
CA LEU A 544 -7.99 23.13 -5.68
C LEU A 544 -7.11 24.38 -5.59
N GLY A 545 -7.62 25.56 -6.00
CA GLY A 545 -6.93 26.84 -5.87
C GLY A 545 -6.12 27.25 -7.10
N TYR A 546 -6.31 26.61 -8.26
CA TYR A 546 -5.62 26.97 -9.49
C TYR A 546 -6.29 28.13 -10.23
N GLN A 547 -5.46 29.04 -10.72
CA GLN A 547 -5.89 30.14 -11.58
C GLN A 547 -5.87 29.76 -13.06
N TYR A 548 -5.07 28.77 -13.45
CA TYR A 548 -4.84 28.43 -14.85
C TYR A 548 -5.12 26.95 -15.11
N LEU A 549 -5.78 26.66 -16.22
CA LEU A 549 -6.07 25.31 -16.69
C LEU A 549 -5.77 25.23 -18.19
N TRP A 550 -5.09 24.17 -18.60
CA TRP A 550 -4.81 23.88 -20.01
C TRP A 550 -5.69 22.72 -20.47
N ILE A 551 -6.39 22.94 -21.58
CA ILE A 551 -7.27 21.97 -22.23
C ILE A 551 -6.92 22.02 -23.72
N ASP A 552 -6.42 20.92 -24.28
CA ASP A 552 -5.97 20.83 -25.68
C ASP A 552 -7.01 21.34 -26.68
N ALA A 553 -8.27 20.95 -26.53
CA ALA A 553 -9.37 21.35 -27.40
C ALA A 553 -9.60 22.87 -27.42
N LEU A 554 -9.38 23.57 -26.30
CA LEU A 554 -9.60 25.01 -26.16
C LEU A 554 -8.31 25.85 -26.32
N CYS A 555 -7.17 25.29 -25.95
CA CYS A 555 -5.89 25.99 -25.95
C CYS A 555 -5.15 25.88 -27.29
N ILE A 556 -5.58 25.00 -28.21
CA ILE A 556 -5.02 24.85 -29.56
C ILE A 556 -6.09 25.23 -30.61
N ILE A 557 -5.71 25.95 -31.66
CA ILE A 557 -6.61 26.28 -32.78
C ILE A 557 -6.71 25.06 -33.69
N GLN A 558 -7.83 24.35 -33.63
CA GLN A 558 -7.99 23.02 -34.25
C GLN A 558 -8.05 23.05 -35.79
N ASP A 559 -8.43 24.19 -36.38
CA ASP A 559 -8.51 24.41 -37.83
C ASP A 559 -7.28 25.13 -38.41
N ASP A 560 -6.17 25.21 -37.66
CA ASP A 560 -4.89 25.76 -38.12
C ASP A 560 -3.75 24.74 -38.00
N GLY A 561 -3.31 24.18 -39.12
CA GLY A 561 -2.21 23.20 -39.14
C GLY A 561 -0.89 23.73 -38.59
N LEU A 562 -0.60 25.04 -38.75
CA LEU A 562 0.64 25.64 -38.23
C LEU A 562 0.56 25.93 -36.72
N ASP A 563 -0.62 26.31 -36.22
CA ASP A 563 -0.88 26.41 -34.77
C ASP A 563 -0.79 25.02 -34.15
N TRP A 564 -1.45 24.04 -34.76
CA TRP A 564 -1.48 22.66 -34.30
C TRP A 564 -0.07 22.06 -34.22
N ASP A 565 0.73 22.12 -35.30
CA ASP A 565 2.11 21.58 -35.28
C ASP A 565 2.96 22.25 -34.20
N ARG A 566 2.81 23.58 -34.02
CA ARG A 566 3.54 24.34 -33.02
C ARG A 566 3.14 23.97 -31.59
N GLU A 567 1.85 23.94 -31.27
CA GLU A 567 1.34 23.60 -29.93
C GLU A 567 1.54 22.10 -29.62
N ALA A 568 1.27 21.20 -30.57
CA ALA A 568 1.45 19.76 -30.42
C ALA A 568 2.91 19.39 -30.14
N SER A 569 3.86 20.08 -30.81
CA SER A 569 5.30 19.91 -30.51
C SER A 569 5.70 20.33 -29.09
N LYS A 570 4.84 21.08 -28.39
CA LYS A 570 5.02 21.56 -27.03
C LYS A 570 4.16 20.83 -25.99
N MET A 571 3.30 19.91 -26.40
CA MET A 571 2.45 19.15 -25.47
C MET A 571 3.27 18.40 -24.42
N SER A 572 4.46 17.92 -24.78
CA SER A 572 5.36 17.26 -23.83
C SER A 572 5.72 18.17 -22.66
N ASP A 573 6.04 19.43 -22.97
CA ASP A 573 6.42 20.46 -22.01
C ASP A 573 5.20 20.83 -21.18
N VAL A 574 4.01 20.92 -21.80
CA VAL A 574 2.76 21.25 -21.11
C VAL A 574 2.41 20.22 -20.02
N TYR A 575 2.43 18.92 -20.30
CA TYR A 575 2.12 17.92 -19.27
C TYR A 575 3.28 17.71 -18.28
N SER A 576 4.53 17.84 -18.75
CA SER A 576 5.70 17.70 -17.86
C SER A 576 5.79 18.81 -16.82
N ASN A 577 5.40 20.04 -17.19
CA ASN A 577 5.46 21.23 -16.34
C ASN A 577 4.15 21.54 -15.62
N ALA A 578 3.05 20.84 -15.95
CA ALA A 578 1.80 20.97 -15.22
C ALA A 578 2.03 20.57 -13.76
N ASP A 579 1.49 21.37 -12.83
CA ASP A 579 1.63 21.07 -11.42
C ASP A 579 0.75 19.88 -11.01
N LEU A 580 -0.43 19.77 -11.65
CA LEU A 580 -1.37 18.68 -11.53
C LEU A 580 -2.08 18.42 -12.87
N THR A 581 -2.25 17.16 -13.23
CA THR A 581 -3.14 16.76 -14.33
C THR A 581 -4.44 16.20 -13.77
N ILE A 582 -5.58 16.73 -14.22
CA ILE A 582 -6.91 16.21 -13.87
C ILE A 582 -7.32 15.21 -14.95
N SER A 583 -7.86 14.06 -14.54
CA SER A 583 -8.30 13.01 -15.45
C SER A 583 -9.48 12.23 -14.88
N SER A 584 -10.09 11.36 -15.69
CA SER A 584 -11.19 10.48 -15.28
C SER A 584 -10.93 9.04 -15.68
N LEU A 585 -11.34 8.08 -14.85
CA LEU A 585 -11.32 6.65 -15.15
C LEU A 585 -12.67 6.13 -15.65
N VAL A 586 -13.68 6.99 -15.76
CA VAL A 586 -15.08 6.58 -16.03
C VAL A 586 -15.70 7.28 -17.22
N ALA A 587 -15.34 8.54 -17.46
CA ALA A 587 -15.88 9.32 -18.57
C ALA A 587 -15.34 8.78 -19.90
N LYS A 588 -16.25 8.36 -20.79
CA LYS A 588 -15.91 7.86 -22.13
C LYS A 588 -15.61 9.00 -23.08
N ASP A 589 -16.22 10.16 -22.85
CA ASP A 589 -15.99 11.38 -23.58
C ASP A 589 -16.25 12.65 -22.74
N CYS A 590 -16.26 13.81 -23.39
CA CYS A 590 -16.42 15.10 -22.73
C CYS A 590 -17.86 15.44 -22.33
N HIS A 591 -18.85 14.68 -22.78
CA HIS A 591 -20.25 14.86 -22.43
C HIS A 591 -20.67 14.03 -21.22
N ASP A 592 -19.89 13.01 -20.86
CA ASP A 592 -20.05 12.26 -19.62
C ASP A 592 -19.70 13.10 -18.37
N ASN A 593 -20.21 12.67 -17.23
CA ASN A 593 -19.90 13.29 -15.94
C ASN A 593 -18.54 12.81 -15.42
N MET A 594 -17.71 13.75 -14.97
CA MET A 594 -16.50 13.47 -14.19
C MET A 594 -16.84 13.12 -12.75
N PHE A 595 -17.79 13.83 -12.14
CA PHE A 595 -18.26 13.56 -10.78
C PHE A 595 -19.23 12.37 -10.77
N GLN A 596 -18.88 11.32 -10.02
CA GLN A 596 -19.66 10.08 -9.93
C GLN A 596 -20.24 9.90 -8.52
N PRO A 597 -21.44 9.31 -8.39
CA PRO A 597 -22.00 8.96 -7.09
C PRO A 597 -21.13 7.91 -6.41
N ARG A 598 -20.92 8.06 -5.10
CA ARG A 598 -20.18 7.07 -4.32
C ARG A 598 -21.05 5.85 -4.04
N MET A 599 -20.43 4.66 -4.08
CA MET A 599 -21.11 3.39 -3.75
C MET A 599 -21.39 3.23 -2.25
N LEU A 600 -20.53 3.79 -1.40
CA LEU A 600 -20.64 3.67 0.05
C LEU A 600 -21.39 4.86 0.64
N ARG A 601 -22.14 4.60 1.72
CA ARG A 601 -22.74 5.66 2.55
C ARG A 601 -21.63 6.51 3.15
N VAL A 602 -20.52 5.87 3.53
CA VAL A 602 -19.35 6.52 4.11
C VAL A 602 -18.09 6.07 3.36
N ALA A 603 -17.70 6.83 2.34
CA ALA A 603 -16.51 6.56 1.54
C ALA A 603 -15.20 7.14 2.12
N GLN A 604 -15.25 7.66 3.35
CA GLN A 604 -14.15 8.38 3.98
C GLN A 604 -13.87 7.77 5.35
N PRO A 605 -12.62 7.82 5.82
CA PRO A 605 -12.23 7.22 7.08
C PRO A 605 -13.07 7.80 8.22
N VAL A 606 -13.46 6.94 9.16
CA VAL A 606 -14.24 7.31 10.36
C VAL A 606 -13.31 7.23 11.55
N PRO A 607 -12.81 8.38 12.06
CA PRO A 607 -12.05 8.45 13.30
C PRO A 607 -12.80 7.77 14.45
N PHE A 608 -12.06 7.02 15.24
CA PHE A 608 -12.52 6.27 16.38
C PHE A 608 -11.40 6.23 17.41
N ASP A 609 -11.61 6.97 18.50
CA ASP A 609 -10.57 7.14 19.51
C ASP A 609 -10.67 5.99 20.51
N TYR A 610 -9.71 5.08 20.51
CA TYR A 610 -9.56 4.13 21.60
C TYR A 610 -8.18 4.25 22.21
N TRP A 611 -8.09 3.99 23.50
CA TRP A 611 -6.86 4.15 24.24
C TRP A 611 -5.89 2.99 23.98
N LEU A 612 -4.66 3.32 23.58
CA LEU A 612 -3.53 2.39 23.54
C LEU A 612 -2.53 2.73 24.67
N PRO A 613 -2.09 1.73 25.47
CA PRO A 613 -1.06 1.92 26.49
C PRO A 613 0.20 2.54 25.90
N LYS A 614 0.86 3.45 26.64
CA LYS A 614 2.04 4.18 26.13
C LYS A 614 3.13 3.26 25.59
N THR A 615 3.43 2.17 26.29
CA THR A 615 4.45 1.18 25.92
C THR A 615 4.12 0.36 24.68
N GLN A 616 2.86 0.32 24.26
CA GLN A 616 2.41 -0.40 23.06
C GLN A 616 2.32 0.50 21.82
N ARG A 617 2.62 1.79 21.95
CA ARG A 617 2.58 2.76 20.85
C ARG A 617 3.81 2.59 19.96
N PRO A 618 3.65 2.37 18.64
CA PRO A 618 4.78 2.17 17.75
C PRO A 618 5.65 3.43 17.66
N GLU A 619 6.97 3.27 17.58
CA GLU A 619 7.91 4.39 17.45
C GLU A 619 7.66 5.25 16.19
N TRP A 620 7.24 4.62 15.09
CA TRP A 620 6.88 5.32 13.85
C TRP A 620 5.55 6.09 13.93
N LYS A 621 4.75 5.89 15.00
CA LYS A 621 3.50 6.62 15.30
C LYS A 621 3.69 7.77 16.30
N GLN A 622 4.93 8.12 16.67
CA GLN A 622 5.19 9.23 17.61
C GLN A 622 4.64 10.56 17.05
N GLY A 623 3.77 11.23 17.82
CA GLY A 623 3.17 12.51 17.46
C GLY A 623 1.90 12.43 16.61
N VAL A 624 1.32 11.24 16.41
CA VAL A 624 -0.04 11.05 15.87
C VAL A 624 -0.95 10.71 17.04
N ILE A 625 -2.02 11.47 17.21
CA ILE A 625 -3.03 11.20 18.24
C ILE A 625 -3.65 9.82 17.98
N HIS A 626 -4.02 9.11 19.05
CA HIS A 626 -4.60 7.75 19.09
C HIS A 626 -5.98 7.63 18.43
N GLN A 627 -6.16 8.25 17.27
CA GLN A 627 -7.35 8.09 16.44
C GLN A 627 -7.00 7.02 15.42
N GLN A 628 -7.49 5.80 15.65
CA GLN A 628 -7.65 4.92 14.50
C GLN A 628 -8.82 5.45 13.68
N ALA A 629 -8.71 5.35 12.36
CA ALA A 629 -9.84 5.52 11.48
C ALA A 629 -10.23 4.15 10.94
N TRP A 630 -11.53 3.91 10.83
CA TRP A 630 -12.08 2.70 10.25
C TRP A 630 -12.31 2.86 8.76
N PHE A 631 -11.98 1.80 8.01
CA PHE A 631 -11.99 1.79 6.56
C PHE A 631 -12.64 0.52 5.99
N PRO A 632 -13.37 0.65 4.88
CA PRO A 632 -13.95 -0.48 4.17
C PRO A 632 -12.90 -1.14 3.26
N PHE A 633 -11.97 -1.91 3.85
CA PHE A 633 -10.79 -2.44 3.15
C PHE A 633 -11.15 -3.36 1.97
N TRP A 634 -12.29 -4.07 2.02
CA TRP A 634 -12.77 -4.93 0.94
C TRP A 634 -13.00 -4.16 -0.37
N THR A 635 -13.21 -2.83 -0.31
CA THR A 635 -13.35 -2.02 -1.52
C THR A 635 -12.03 -1.80 -2.28
N LEU A 636 -10.91 -2.27 -1.72
CA LEU A 636 -9.59 -2.27 -2.33
C LEU A 636 -9.21 -3.65 -2.94
N SER A 637 -10.09 -4.66 -2.85
CA SER A 637 -9.87 -6.01 -3.39
C SER A 637 -10.65 -6.25 -4.71
N LYS A 638 -10.17 -7.13 -5.60
CA LYS A 638 -10.89 -7.60 -6.80
C LYS A 638 -11.10 -9.08 -6.60
N GLU A 639 -12.32 -9.44 -6.31
CA GLU A 639 -12.81 -10.78 -6.58
C GLU A 639 -12.88 -10.99 -8.10
N SER A 640 -12.08 -11.91 -8.66
CA SER A 640 -12.49 -12.81 -9.77
C SER A 640 -11.32 -13.57 -10.40
N THR A 641 -10.63 -14.41 -9.62
CA THR A 641 -10.07 -15.66 -10.17
C THR A 641 -10.25 -16.79 -9.15
N PRO A 642 -10.95 -17.89 -9.50
CA PRO A 642 -10.92 -19.10 -8.70
C PRO A 642 -9.49 -19.64 -8.65
N GLY A 643 -8.88 -19.71 -7.46
CA GLY A 643 -7.59 -20.37 -7.23
C GLY A 643 -6.35 -19.47 -7.04
N GLY A 644 -6.51 -18.19 -6.69
CA GLY A 644 -5.36 -17.35 -6.30
C GLY A 644 -5.74 -16.25 -5.31
N PHE A 645 -5.04 -16.21 -4.17
CA PHE A 645 -5.06 -15.08 -3.24
C PHE A 645 -4.56 -13.82 -3.97
N SER A 646 -5.47 -12.94 -4.38
CA SER A 646 -5.15 -11.59 -4.88
C SER A 646 -5.71 -10.59 -3.88
N VAL A 647 -4.96 -10.33 -2.81
CA VAL A 647 -5.40 -9.46 -1.71
C VAL A 647 -5.56 -7.99 -2.16
N LEU A 648 -5.02 -7.60 -3.33
CA LEU A 648 -5.41 -6.34 -3.99
C LEU A 648 -5.95 -6.60 -5.37
N GLY A 649 -7.22 -6.29 -5.52
CA GLY A 649 -7.69 -5.87 -6.81
C GLY A 649 -7.21 -4.49 -7.07
N SER A 650 -6.18 -4.37 -7.89
CA SER A 650 -6.28 -3.49 -9.04
C SER A 650 -6.91 -2.14 -8.70
N VAL A 651 -6.27 -1.35 -7.83
CA VAL A 651 -6.29 0.12 -7.92
C VAL A 651 -5.58 0.46 -9.24
N THR A 652 -6.17 0.00 -10.34
CA THR A 652 -5.69 0.24 -11.68
C THR A 652 -6.33 1.52 -12.11
N VAL A 653 -5.51 2.45 -12.56
CA VAL A 653 -5.91 3.63 -13.33
C VAL A 653 -6.41 3.25 -14.75
N ASP A 654 -7.01 2.06 -14.88
CA ASP A 654 -7.54 1.51 -16.12
C ASP A 654 -9.02 1.89 -16.26
N GLY A 655 -9.33 2.58 -17.35
CA GLY A 655 -10.66 3.08 -17.65
C GLY A 655 -10.76 3.47 -19.13
N PRO A 656 -11.85 4.15 -19.57
CA PRO A 656 -11.96 4.64 -20.94
C PRO A 656 -10.78 5.53 -21.35
N ILE A 657 -10.16 6.24 -20.40
CA ILE A 657 -8.94 7.03 -20.65
C ILE A 657 -7.78 6.17 -21.20
N SER A 658 -7.63 4.93 -20.75
CA SER A 658 -6.60 3.99 -21.22
C SER A 658 -6.87 3.48 -22.63
N SER A 659 -8.05 3.77 -23.21
CA SER A 659 -8.38 3.40 -24.59
C SER A 659 -7.90 4.42 -25.63
N ARG A 660 -7.54 5.65 -25.24
CA ARG A 660 -7.09 6.72 -26.17
C ARG A 660 -5.57 6.75 -26.24
N GLY A 661 -5.00 6.81 -27.45
CA GLY A 661 -3.53 6.75 -27.63
C GLY A 661 -2.76 7.89 -26.97
N TRP A 662 -3.20 9.13 -27.19
CA TRP A 662 -2.52 10.34 -26.67
C TRP A 662 -2.43 10.39 -25.14
N THR A 663 -3.42 9.85 -24.44
CA THR A 663 -3.52 9.93 -22.98
C THR A 663 -2.39 9.17 -22.28
N LEU A 664 -1.73 8.20 -22.94
CA LEU A 664 -0.57 7.50 -22.36
C LEU A 664 0.57 8.50 -22.10
N GLN A 665 0.85 9.33 -23.10
CA GLN A 665 1.89 10.36 -22.99
C GLN A 665 1.52 11.41 -21.95
N GLU A 666 0.25 11.84 -21.94
CA GLU A 666 -0.29 12.80 -20.97
C GLU A 666 -0.12 12.29 -19.53
N GLN A 667 -0.49 11.03 -19.30
CA GLN A 667 -0.36 10.35 -18.01
C GLN A 667 1.11 10.25 -17.57
N LEU A 668 2.00 9.73 -18.43
CA LEU A 668 3.39 9.43 -18.09
C LEU A 668 4.27 10.68 -17.92
N LEU A 669 4.00 11.74 -18.69
CA LEU A 669 4.74 12.98 -18.55
C LEU A 669 4.29 13.79 -17.33
N SER A 670 3.07 13.59 -16.83
CA SER A 670 2.57 14.30 -15.66
C SER A 670 3.27 13.86 -14.38
N THR A 671 3.76 14.82 -13.59
CA THR A 671 4.36 14.55 -12.26
C THR A 671 3.29 14.08 -11.26
N ARG A 672 2.07 14.63 -11.36
CA ARG A 672 0.93 14.31 -10.50
C ARG A 672 -0.33 14.17 -11.35
N VAL A 673 -1.15 13.18 -11.05
CA VAL A 673 -2.45 12.98 -11.70
C VAL A 673 -3.51 12.73 -10.63
N LEU A 674 -4.60 13.47 -10.70
CA LEU A 674 -5.81 13.24 -9.91
C LEU A 674 -6.86 12.63 -10.83
N TYR A 675 -7.24 11.39 -10.58
CA TYR A 675 -8.30 10.71 -11.32
C TYR A 675 -9.62 10.67 -10.56
N PHE A 676 -10.69 10.99 -11.26
CA PHE A 676 -12.06 10.74 -10.82
C PHE A 676 -12.49 9.36 -11.29
N GLY A 677 -12.62 8.41 -10.37
CA GLY A 677 -13.07 7.05 -10.66
C GLY A 677 -14.56 6.83 -10.35
N PRO A 678 -15.03 5.57 -10.40
CA PRO A 678 -16.45 5.26 -10.26
C PRO A 678 -17.01 5.53 -8.86
N SER A 679 -16.18 5.36 -7.83
CA SER A 679 -16.60 5.53 -6.42
C SER A 679 -15.62 6.37 -5.59
N TYR A 680 -14.42 6.59 -6.11
CA TYR A 680 -13.29 7.12 -5.37
C TYR A 680 -12.50 8.12 -6.21
N LEU A 681 -11.77 8.97 -5.51
CA LEU A 681 -10.66 9.71 -6.09
C LEU A 681 -9.39 8.87 -6.00
N TYR A 682 -8.59 8.94 -7.06
CA TYR A 682 -7.30 8.27 -7.13
C TYR A 682 -6.23 9.34 -7.33
N TRP A 683 -5.18 9.26 -6.53
CA TRP A 683 -4.00 10.10 -6.64
C TRP A 683 -2.83 9.28 -7.14
N GLU A 684 -2.09 9.84 -8.09
CA GLU A 684 -0.88 9.24 -8.62
C GLU A 684 0.22 10.31 -8.72
N CYS A 685 1.39 10.02 -8.18
CA CYS A 685 2.59 10.83 -8.38
C CYS A 685 3.83 9.94 -8.56
N LEU A 686 5.04 10.53 -8.61
CA LEU A 686 6.28 9.76 -8.79
C LEU A 686 6.68 8.91 -7.57
N CYS A 687 6.09 9.18 -6.39
CA CYS A 687 6.47 8.54 -5.13
C CYS A 687 5.34 7.74 -4.49
N ALA A 688 4.08 7.97 -4.87
CA ALA A 688 2.93 7.42 -4.19
C ALA A 688 1.73 7.30 -5.13
N MET A 689 0.91 6.29 -4.87
CA MET A 689 -0.44 6.12 -5.41
C MET A 689 -1.41 5.95 -4.24
N SER A 690 -2.51 6.68 -4.22
CA SER A 690 -3.44 6.72 -3.09
C SER A 690 -4.88 6.76 -3.56
N VAL A 691 -5.82 6.38 -2.70
CA VAL A 691 -7.26 6.49 -2.95
C VAL A 691 -7.92 7.20 -1.78
N ASP A 692 -9.02 7.91 -2.00
CA ASP A 692 -9.61 8.72 -0.92
C ASP A 692 -10.30 7.88 0.15
N ALA A 693 -10.53 6.60 -0.13
CA ALA A 693 -10.91 5.58 0.84
C ALA A 693 -9.72 5.05 1.68
N ASP A 694 -8.47 5.34 1.33
CA ASP A 694 -7.25 5.04 2.10
C ASP A 694 -6.21 6.15 1.81
N PRO A 695 -6.44 7.38 2.32
CA PRO A 695 -5.67 8.53 1.88
C PRO A 695 -4.25 8.54 2.44
N SER A 696 -3.94 7.74 3.46
CA SER A 696 -2.59 7.50 3.99
C SER A 696 -1.85 6.34 3.34
N THR A 697 -2.50 5.54 2.48
CA THR A 697 -1.94 4.34 1.79
C THR A 697 -1.47 3.22 2.70
N SER A 698 -1.79 3.32 3.98
CA SER A 698 -1.36 2.39 5.01
C SER A 698 -1.98 1.01 4.80
N ILE A 699 -3.27 0.94 4.47
CA ILE A 699 -4.01 -0.30 4.25
C ILE A 699 -3.50 -0.97 2.99
N MET A 700 -3.33 -0.18 1.91
CA MET A 700 -2.69 -0.69 0.70
C MET A 700 -1.28 -1.22 0.98
N SER A 701 -0.49 -0.59 1.86
CA SER A 701 0.82 -1.12 2.24
C SER A 701 0.74 -2.41 3.07
N ARG A 702 -0.27 -2.56 3.94
CA ARG A 702 -0.42 -3.70 4.86
C ARG A 702 -0.83 -4.98 4.15
N PHE A 703 -1.90 -4.92 3.37
CA PHE A 703 -2.52 -6.11 2.80
C PHE A 703 -1.83 -6.60 1.52
N ALA A 704 -0.89 -5.81 1.00
CA ALA A 704 -0.28 -6.09 -0.28
C ALA A 704 1.09 -6.75 -0.25
N GLY A 705 1.83 -6.62 0.87
CA GLY A 705 3.24 -6.99 0.91
C GLY A 705 4.03 -6.47 -0.29
N GLU A 706 4.83 -7.33 -0.93
CA GLU A 706 5.61 -7.02 -2.14
C GLU A 706 4.74 -6.79 -3.40
N PHE A 707 3.48 -7.22 -3.41
CA PHE A 707 2.59 -7.12 -4.58
C PHE A 707 2.00 -5.71 -4.80
N ALA A 708 1.77 -4.87 -3.77
CA ALA A 708 1.37 -3.47 -4.02
C ALA A 708 2.55 -2.65 -4.50
N SER A 709 3.77 -2.92 -4.01
CA SER A 709 4.95 -2.27 -4.59
C SER A 709 5.03 -2.55 -6.08
N PHE A 710 4.69 -3.77 -6.54
CA PHE A 710 4.69 -4.09 -7.97
C PHE A 710 3.72 -3.23 -8.81
N GLU A 711 2.44 -3.10 -8.44
CA GLU A 711 1.47 -2.30 -9.21
C GLU A 711 1.67 -0.77 -9.05
N VAL A 712 2.08 -0.31 -7.86
CA VAL A 712 2.45 1.11 -7.64
C VAL A 712 3.72 1.45 -8.44
N ASN A 713 4.71 0.56 -8.48
CA ASN A 713 5.90 0.69 -9.32
C ASN A 713 5.58 0.59 -10.81
N ARG A 714 4.53 -0.15 -11.21
CA ARG A 714 4.13 -0.31 -12.63
C ARG A 714 3.92 1.03 -13.34
N ARG A 715 3.47 2.07 -12.64
CA ARG A 715 3.34 3.43 -13.19
C ARG A 715 4.46 4.36 -12.75
N ALA A 716 4.89 4.31 -11.48
CA ALA A 716 5.91 5.20 -10.96
C ALA A 716 7.27 4.98 -11.64
N HIS A 717 7.65 3.72 -11.92
CA HIS A 717 8.92 3.39 -12.58
C HIS A 717 8.98 3.91 -14.02
N PRO A 718 8.03 3.61 -14.94
CA PRO A 718 8.05 4.20 -16.28
C PRO A 718 8.02 5.73 -16.28
N LYS A 719 7.29 6.36 -15.35
CA LYS A 719 7.29 7.83 -15.19
C LYS A 719 8.66 8.38 -14.84
N CYS A 720 9.32 7.78 -13.84
CA CYS A 720 10.66 8.18 -13.44
C CYS A 720 11.66 7.97 -14.58
N THR A 721 11.61 6.82 -15.26
CA THR A 721 12.48 6.49 -16.39
C THR A 721 12.32 7.45 -17.56
N VAL A 722 11.07 7.75 -17.97
CA VAL A 722 10.79 8.76 -19.02
C VAL A 722 11.28 10.13 -18.58
N LYS A 723 11.15 10.49 -17.31
CA LYS A 723 11.69 11.76 -16.79
C LYS A 723 13.20 11.72 -16.59
N GLY A 724 13.90 10.59 -16.69
CA GLY A 724 15.31 10.49 -16.34
C GLY A 724 15.59 10.73 -14.86
N LEU A 725 14.69 10.27 -13.99
CA LEU A 725 14.82 10.24 -12.53
C LEU A 725 15.18 8.82 -12.07
N PRO A 726 15.80 8.65 -10.89
CA PRO A 726 16.08 7.32 -10.35
C PRO A 726 14.78 6.53 -10.12
N SER A 727 14.88 5.20 -10.21
CA SER A 727 13.76 4.30 -9.96
C SER A 727 13.30 4.42 -8.49
N PRO A 728 11.98 4.43 -8.22
CA PRO A 728 11.45 4.31 -6.87
C PRO A 728 11.51 2.87 -6.32
N ALA A 729 11.93 1.89 -7.14
CA ALA A 729 12.06 0.48 -6.76
C ALA A 729 13.03 0.26 -5.58
N LYS A 730 12.76 -0.73 -4.73
CA LYS A 730 13.60 -1.09 -3.58
C LYS A 730 14.95 -1.66 -4.04
N GLU A 731 15.97 -1.59 -3.19
CA GLU A 731 17.36 -2.04 -3.47
C GLU A 731 17.48 -3.49 -4.02
N ASN A 732 16.49 -4.35 -3.76
CA ASN A 732 16.49 -5.75 -4.18
C ASN A 732 15.82 -6.01 -5.55
N GLU A 733 15.17 -5.01 -6.16
CA GLU A 733 14.59 -5.13 -7.51
C GLU A 733 15.62 -4.65 -8.54
N LEU A 734 16.00 -5.52 -9.48
CA LEU A 734 16.88 -5.15 -10.59
C LEU A 734 16.21 -4.05 -11.43
N PRO A 735 16.84 -2.88 -11.64
CA PRO A 735 16.24 -1.82 -12.44
C PRO A 735 16.01 -2.32 -13.88
N GLU A 736 14.77 -2.25 -14.36
CA GLU A 736 14.51 -2.50 -15.78
C GLU A 736 15.28 -1.48 -16.63
N SER A 737 15.87 -1.94 -17.74
CA SER A 737 16.58 -1.03 -18.64
C SER A 737 15.60 -0.03 -19.26
N PRO A 738 16.00 1.23 -19.56
CA PRO A 738 15.14 2.19 -20.24
C PRO A 738 14.55 1.68 -21.56
N HIS A 739 15.27 0.79 -22.25
CA HIS A 739 14.80 0.15 -23.48
C HIS A 739 13.68 -0.88 -23.19
N THR A 740 13.78 -1.65 -22.12
CA THR A 740 12.72 -2.57 -21.67
C THR A 740 11.45 -1.80 -21.30
N VAL A 741 11.59 -0.68 -20.58
CA VAL A 741 10.48 0.22 -20.27
C VAL A 741 9.84 0.74 -21.56
N TRP A 742 10.62 1.17 -22.55
CA TRP A 742 10.10 1.58 -23.86
C TRP A 742 9.28 0.48 -24.54
N GLN A 743 9.76 -0.77 -24.52
CA GLN A 743 9.04 -1.90 -25.12
C GLN A 743 7.68 -2.14 -24.44
N ALA A 744 7.64 -2.07 -23.10
CA ALA A 744 6.39 -2.19 -22.33
C ALA A 744 5.42 -1.04 -22.63
N LEU A 745 5.92 0.19 -22.69
CA LEU A 745 5.13 1.38 -23.04
C LEU A 745 4.58 1.30 -24.46
N LEU A 746 5.37 0.82 -25.42
CA LEU A 746 4.92 0.68 -26.81
C LEU A 746 3.85 -0.41 -26.95
N LYS A 747 3.98 -1.51 -26.21
CA LYS A 747 2.95 -2.56 -26.14
C LYS A 747 1.63 -2.03 -25.59
N GLU A 748 1.68 -1.22 -24.53
CA GLU A 748 0.51 -0.57 -23.98
C GLU A 748 -0.10 0.43 -24.98
N PHE A 749 0.73 1.32 -25.54
CA PHE A 749 0.30 2.34 -26.50
C PHE A 749 -0.41 1.74 -27.72
N THR A 750 0.19 0.71 -28.32
CA THR A 750 -0.33 0.11 -29.56
C THR A 750 -1.61 -0.71 -29.35
N SER A 751 -1.99 -1.01 -28.11
CA SER A 751 -3.35 -1.50 -27.79
C SER A 751 -4.42 -0.41 -27.68
N ARG A 752 -4.02 0.87 -27.69
CA ARG A 752 -4.95 2.00 -27.60
C ARG A 752 -5.46 2.43 -28.98
N ASN A 753 -6.64 3.02 -29.01
CA ASN A 753 -7.29 3.57 -30.19
C ASN A 753 -6.77 4.97 -30.51
N LEU A 754 -6.66 5.29 -31.81
CA LEU A 754 -6.30 6.61 -32.31
C LEU A 754 -7.40 7.13 -33.23
N SER A 755 -7.83 8.38 -33.02
CA SER A 755 -8.81 9.04 -33.88
C SER A 755 -8.26 9.32 -35.28
N LYS A 756 -6.96 9.63 -35.38
CA LYS A 756 -6.24 9.82 -36.64
C LYS A 756 -5.09 8.84 -36.74
N ALA A 757 -5.04 8.05 -37.81
CA ALA A 757 -3.98 7.07 -38.04
C ALA A 757 -2.58 7.71 -38.16
N SER A 758 -2.50 8.96 -38.64
CA SER A 758 -1.28 9.76 -38.74
C SER A 758 -0.62 10.06 -37.39
N ASP A 759 -1.38 9.97 -36.30
CA ASP A 759 -0.91 10.35 -34.96
C ASP A 759 -0.13 9.22 -34.28
N ARG A 760 0.08 8.09 -34.95
CA ARG A 760 0.63 6.89 -34.35
C ARG A 760 2.05 7.07 -33.79
N ILE A 761 2.93 7.77 -34.49
CA ILE A 761 4.24 8.18 -33.92
C ILE A 761 4.10 9.48 -33.10
N PRO A 762 3.43 10.54 -33.60
CA PRO A 762 3.29 11.79 -32.83
C PRO A 762 2.83 11.61 -31.38
N ALA A 763 1.89 10.69 -31.12
CA ALA A 763 1.29 10.47 -29.79
C ALA A 763 2.23 9.82 -28.76
N VAL A 764 3.37 9.27 -29.18
CA VAL A 764 4.42 8.72 -28.29
C VAL A 764 5.79 9.33 -28.53
N LEU A 765 5.88 10.30 -29.45
CA LEU A 765 7.15 10.89 -29.86
C LEU A 765 7.87 11.51 -28.67
N ALA A 766 7.17 12.17 -27.76
CA ALA A 766 7.78 12.77 -26.59
C ALA A 766 8.39 11.74 -25.65
N LEU A 767 7.73 10.58 -25.47
CA LEU A 767 8.25 9.49 -24.66
C LEU A 767 9.56 8.95 -25.26
N GLY A 768 9.57 8.70 -26.57
CA GLY A 768 10.79 8.28 -27.28
C GLY A 768 11.90 9.32 -27.20
N LYS A 769 11.59 10.61 -27.43
CA LYS A 769 12.58 11.70 -27.30
C LYS A 769 13.17 11.82 -25.90
N SER A 770 12.36 11.64 -24.86
CA SER A 770 12.83 11.71 -23.47
C SER A 770 13.81 10.59 -23.11
N LEU A 771 13.69 9.44 -23.77
CA LEU A 771 14.53 8.26 -23.54
C LEU A 771 15.80 8.23 -24.41
N GLU A 772 16.00 9.13 -25.37
CA GLU A 772 17.19 9.16 -26.24
C GLU A 772 18.49 9.24 -25.43
N LYS A 773 18.50 10.07 -24.38
CA LYS A 773 19.69 10.26 -23.53
C LYS A 773 20.01 9.02 -22.68
N SER A 774 18.98 8.33 -22.16
CA SER A 774 19.17 7.16 -21.30
C SER A 774 19.45 5.88 -22.08
N ILE A 775 18.92 5.76 -23.30
CA ILE A 775 19.18 4.64 -24.22
C ILE A 775 20.46 4.85 -25.02
N GLY A 776 20.88 6.10 -25.25
CA GLY A 776 22.05 6.43 -26.07
C GLY A 776 21.80 6.32 -27.58
N CYS A 777 20.53 6.27 -28.01
CA CYS A 777 20.12 6.15 -29.41
C CYS A 777 19.13 7.26 -29.79
N GLU A 778 19.16 7.71 -31.04
CA GLU A 778 18.20 8.70 -31.56
C GLU A 778 16.87 8.00 -31.93
N PHE A 779 15.74 8.55 -31.48
CA PHE A 779 14.41 8.05 -31.78
C PHE A 779 13.82 8.73 -33.03
N VAL A 780 13.66 7.94 -34.10
CA VAL A 780 13.21 8.44 -35.40
C VAL A 780 12.49 7.36 -36.20
N GLY A 781 11.37 7.73 -36.82
CA GLY A 781 10.55 6.81 -37.61
C GLY A 781 9.92 5.68 -36.80
N GLY A 782 9.82 5.84 -35.48
CA GLY A 782 9.43 4.78 -34.54
C GLY A 782 10.56 3.85 -34.12
N MET A 783 11.80 4.01 -34.61
CA MET A 783 12.92 3.12 -34.33
C MET A 783 14.02 3.82 -33.53
N TRP A 784 14.86 3.05 -32.84
CA TRP A 784 16.10 3.55 -32.23
C TRP A 784 17.25 3.45 -33.24
N LYS A 785 17.77 4.59 -33.69
CA LYS A 785 18.94 4.69 -34.55
C LYS A 785 20.21 4.62 -33.70
N GLY A 786 21.03 3.59 -33.94
CA GLY A 786 22.25 3.29 -33.19
C GLY A 786 22.31 1.81 -32.83
N ASP A 787 22.94 1.51 -31.69
CA ASP A 787 23.24 0.15 -31.25
C ASP A 787 21.98 -0.70 -31.02
N ARG A 788 20.85 -0.08 -30.66
CA ARG A 788 19.56 -0.77 -30.40
C ARG A 788 18.66 -0.88 -31.64
N LEU A 789 19.17 -0.61 -32.86
CA LEU A 789 18.34 -0.66 -34.08
C LEU A 789 17.86 -2.09 -34.41
N LEU A 790 18.74 -3.10 -34.28
CA LEU A 790 18.38 -4.48 -34.58
C LEU A 790 17.31 -5.01 -33.61
N GLU A 791 17.44 -4.67 -32.33
CA GLU A 791 16.42 -4.98 -31.31
C GLU A 791 15.09 -4.24 -31.58
N SER A 792 15.16 -2.99 -32.05
CA SER A 792 13.97 -2.24 -32.47
C SER A 792 13.21 -2.93 -33.60
N LEU A 793 13.89 -3.73 -34.43
CA LEU A 793 13.28 -4.53 -35.49
C LEU A 793 12.70 -5.86 -34.98
N CYS A 794 12.85 -6.22 -33.71
CA CYS A 794 12.37 -7.51 -33.19
C CYS A 794 10.87 -7.50 -32.78
N TRP A 795 10.11 -6.48 -33.18
CA TRP A 795 8.69 -6.41 -32.85
C TRP A 795 7.83 -7.47 -33.56
N LYS A 796 6.73 -7.88 -32.92
CA LYS A 796 5.72 -8.80 -33.48
C LYS A 796 4.29 -8.35 -33.16
N VAL A 797 3.30 -8.83 -33.90
CA VAL A 797 1.88 -8.58 -33.61
C VAL A 797 1.13 -9.86 -33.24
N LYS A 798 0.21 -9.79 -32.27
CA LYS A 798 -0.59 -10.95 -31.81
C LYS A 798 -1.76 -11.31 -32.72
N LYS A 799 -2.26 -10.35 -33.50
CA LYS A 799 -3.44 -10.49 -34.37
C LYS A 799 -3.08 -10.00 -35.76
N ARG A 800 -3.62 -10.66 -36.78
CA ARG A 800 -3.46 -10.25 -38.17
C ARG A 800 -3.97 -8.81 -38.36
N ASP A 801 -3.15 -7.98 -38.96
CA ASP A 801 -3.56 -6.65 -39.38
C ASP A 801 -4.25 -6.72 -40.75
N THR A 802 -5.54 -6.41 -40.80
CA THR A 802 -6.33 -6.35 -42.03
C THR A 802 -6.34 -4.95 -42.65
N GLN A 803 -5.71 -3.96 -42.00
CA GLN A 803 -5.69 -2.58 -42.45
C GLN A 803 -4.62 -2.34 -43.52
N GLN A 804 -4.86 -1.34 -44.38
CA GLN A 804 -3.87 -0.92 -45.38
C GLN A 804 -2.62 -0.34 -44.71
N ARG A 805 -1.43 -0.74 -45.19
CA ARG A 805 -0.13 -0.33 -44.65
C ARG A 805 -0.01 1.19 -44.59
N ARG A 806 0.36 1.71 -43.41
CA ARG A 806 0.31 3.15 -43.07
C ARG A 806 1.67 3.86 -43.10
N GLY A 807 2.73 3.17 -43.51
CA GLY A 807 4.11 3.67 -43.51
C GLY A 807 5.14 2.62 -43.96
N PRO A 808 6.44 2.89 -43.78
CA PRO A 808 7.53 1.97 -44.15
C PRO A 808 7.43 0.64 -43.41
N SER A 809 7.66 -0.50 -44.08
CA SER A 809 7.35 -1.82 -43.50
C SER A 809 8.22 -2.19 -42.29
N TRP A 810 9.41 -1.61 -42.19
CA TRP A 810 10.32 -1.80 -41.06
C TRP A 810 9.83 -1.13 -39.77
N SER A 811 8.97 -0.11 -39.87
CA SER A 811 8.46 0.60 -38.69
C SER A 811 7.26 -0.09 -38.08
N TRP A 812 7.17 -0.14 -36.75
CA TRP A 812 5.99 -0.63 -36.04
C TRP A 812 4.77 0.26 -36.27
N SER A 813 4.95 1.51 -36.72
CA SER A 813 3.84 2.40 -37.07
C SER A 813 3.12 1.98 -38.35
N SER A 814 3.70 1.05 -39.12
CA SER A 814 3.10 0.51 -40.35
C SER A 814 1.84 -0.31 -40.11
N VAL A 815 1.62 -0.78 -38.88
CA VAL A 815 0.44 -1.57 -38.48
C VAL A 815 -0.55 -0.83 -37.62
N GLY A 816 -1.81 -1.25 -37.65
CA GLY A 816 -2.89 -0.76 -36.80
C GLY A 816 -3.13 -1.56 -35.50
N VAL A 817 -2.43 -2.66 -35.28
CA VAL A 817 -2.66 -3.59 -34.15
C VAL A 817 -1.63 -3.46 -33.03
N GLN A 818 -1.85 -4.15 -31.91
CA GLN A 818 -0.91 -4.18 -30.77
C GLN A 818 0.41 -4.84 -31.17
N VAL A 819 1.51 -4.19 -30.77
CA VAL A 819 2.88 -4.61 -30.99
C VAL A 819 3.47 -5.15 -29.69
N ASN A 820 4.30 -6.18 -29.75
CA ASN A 820 5.01 -6.75 -28.62
C ASN A 820 6.46 -7.05 -28.99
N PHE A 821 7.36 -7.03 -28.00
CA PHE A 821 8.75 -7.44 -28.13
C PHE A 821 9.08 -8.69 -27.31
N GLY A 822 8.12 -9.19 -26.51
CA GLY A 822 8.29 -10.41 -25.73
C GLY A 822 8.49 -11.61 -26.65
N VAL A 823 9.73 -12.10 -26.69
CA VAL A 823 10.13 -13.33 -27.37
C VAL A 823 9.77 -14.54 -26.49
N PHE A 824 9.86 -14.36 -25.16
CA PHE A 824 9.61 -15.38 -24.14
C PHE A 824 8.71 -14.81 -23.03
N ASP A 825 7.85 -15.64 -22.44
CA ASP A 825 6.81 -15.16 -21.53
C ASP A 825 7.27 -14.95 -20.07
N ARG A 826 8.52 -15.27 -19.66
CA ARG A 826 8.81 -15.42 -18.21
C ARG A 826 10.18 -15.04 -17.61
N GLU A 827 11.22 -14.60 -18.35
CA GLU A 827 12.49 -14.24 -17.67
C GLU A 827 13.26 -13.04 -18.25
N PRO A 828 14.06 -12.33 -17.43
CA PRO A 828 15.03 -11.34 -17.89
C PRO A 828 16.28 -12.04 -18.48
N PHE A 829 16.42 -12.04 -19.80
CA PHE A 829 17.54 -12.68 -20.49
C PHE A 829 18.77 -11.77 -20.65
N HIS A 830 19.91 -12.42 -20.89
CA HIS A 830 21.18 -11.81 -21.33
C HIS A 830 21.01 -10.90 -22.57
N GLU A 831 21.94 -9.96 -22.77
CA GLU A 831 21.91 -9.06 -23.92
C GLU A 831 21.92 -9.83 -25.27
N PRO A 832 21.10 -9.43 -26.26
CA PRO A 832 21.07 -10.07 -27.56
C PRO A 832 22.39 -9.89 -28.30
N VAL A 833 22.85 -10.94 -28.98
CA VAL A 833 24.04 -10.91 -29.83
C VAL A 833 23.63 -10.54 -31.25
N PRO A 834 24.17 -9.47 -31.86
CA PRO A 834 23.83 -9.08 -33.22
C PRO A 834 24.39 -10.08 -34.24
N MET A 835 23.51 -10.59 -35.11
CA MET A 835 23.88 -11.45 -36.25
C MET A 835 23.94 -10.69 -37.57
N ALA A 836 23.29 -9.53 -37.64
CA ALA A 836 23.35 -8.61 -38.76
C ALA A 836 24.17 -7.35 -38.44
N ALA A 837 24.64 -6.68 -39.48
CA ALA A 837 25.23 -5.35 -39.41
C ALA A 837 24.34 -4.33 -40.13
N VAL A 838 24.22 -3.13 -39.54
CA VAL A 838 23.48 -2.01 -40.16
C VAL A 838 24.42 -1.30 -41.14
N VAL A 839 24.05 -1.26 -42.42
CA VAL A 839 24.81 -0.58 -43.48
C VAL A 839 24.38 0.87 -43.61
N SER A 840 23.06 1.11 -43.67
CA SER A 840 22.50 2.46 -43.69
C SER A 840 21.12 2.51 -43.03
N PHE A 841 20.78 3.68 -42.50
CA PHE A 841 19.49 3.99 -41.91
C PHE A 841 19.03 5.35 -42.45
N ASP A 842 18.32 5.31 -43.58
CA ASP A 842 17.98 6.48 -44.39
C ASP A 842 16.51 6.87 -44.17
N VAL A 843 16.24 7.54 -43.05
CA VAL A 843 14.87 7.94 -42.65
C VAL A 843 14.64 9.44 -42.81
N LYS A 844 13.51 9.77 -43.44
CA LYS A 844 12.99 11.14 -43.58
C LYS A 844 11.67 11.26 -42.83
N ALA A 845 11.61 12.20 -41.90
CA ALA A 845 10.40 12.53 -41.14
C ALA A 845 10.22 14.05 -41.03
N ASN A 846 8.97 14.50 -40.96
CA ASN A 846 8.66 15.88 -40.57
C ASN A 846 8.84 16.07 -39.05
N GLN A 847 8.73 17.31 -38.55
CA GLN A 847 9.00 17.64 -37.14
C GLN A 847 8.12 16.84 -36.15
N SER A 848 6.84 16.63 -36.49
CA SER A 848 5.92 15.82 -35.69
C SER A 848 6.05 14.31 -35.93
N GLN A 849 6.86 13.88 -36.91
CA GLN A 849 6.96 12.49 -37.39
C GLN A 849 5.61 11.86 -37.78
N SER A 850 4.62 12.67 -38.15
CA SER A 850 3.33 12.19 -38.69
C SER A 850 3.45 11.59 -40.10
N HIS A 851 4.51 11.96 -40.82
CA HIS A 851 4.85 11.40 -42.12
C HIS A 851 6.29 10.89 -42.08
N VAL A 852 6.45 9.58 -42.24
CA VAL A 852 7.76 8.90 -42.21
C VAL A 852 7.95 8.12 -43.50
N SER A 853 9.12 8.25 -44.10
CA SER A 853 9.54 7.51 -45.28
C SER A 853 11.03 7.16 -45.17
N GLY A 854 11.48 6.14 -45.88
CA GLY A 854 12.88 5.77 -45.85
C GLY A 854 13.11 4.27 -45.97
N SER A 855 14.37 3.88 -45.86
CA SER A 855 14.80 2.49 -45.97
C SER A 855 15.92 2.17 -44.98
N ILE A 856 16.01 0.89 -44.62
CA ILE A 856 17.09 0.36 -43.79
C ILE A 856 17.86 -0.66 -44.61
N THR A 857 19.17 -0.48 -44.74
CA THR A 857 20.04 -1.44 -45.42
C THR A 857 20.80 -2.26 -44.38
N LEU A 858 20.65 -3.58 -44.44
CA LEU A 858 21.23 -4.54 -43.51
C LEU A 858 22.17 -5.49 -44.25
N LYS A 859 23.19 -5.98 -43.55
CA LYS A 859 24.14 -6.98 -44.04
C LYS A 859 24.15 -8.19 -43.12
N GLY A 860 23.94 -9.40 -43.64
CA GLY A 860 23.81 -10.61 -42.83
C GLY A 860 23.43 -11.84 -43.64
N THR A 861 22.92 -12.87 -42.96
CA THR A 861 22.50 -14.12 -43.60
C THR A 861 21.05 -14.03 -44.08
N LEU A 862 20.82 -14.35 -45.34
CA LEU A 862 19.50 -14.40 -45.97
C LEU A 862 19.15 -15.85 -46.34
N HIS A 863 18.00 -16.31 -45.88
CA HIS A 863 17.47 -17.63 -46.13
C HIS A 863 16.28 -17.55 -47.08
N LYS A 864 16.25 -18.38 -48.11
CA LYS A 864 15.08 -18.54 -48.97
C LYS A 864 14.17 -19.62 -48.38
N LYS A 865 12.87 -19.35 -48.28
CA LYS A 865 11.87 -20.24 -47.68
C LYS A 865 10.61 -20.39 -48.55
N ARG A 866 10.01 -21.59 -48.50
CA ARG A 866 8.67 -21.87 -49.03
C ARG A 866 7.64 -21.92 -47.91
N VAL A 867 6.51 -21.24 -48.09
CA VAL A 867 5.38 -21.36 -47.15
C VAL A 867 4.53 -22.56 -47.53
N LEU A 868 4.29 -23.45 -46.57
CA LEU A 868 3.13 -24.34 -46.61
C LEU A 868 1.96 -23.62 -45.93
N LEU A 869 0.88 -23.38 -46.66
CA LEU A 869 -0.38 -22.90 -46.09
C LEU A 869 -1.20 -24.14 -45.70
N PRO A 870 -1.40 -24.44 -44.40
CA PRO A 870 -2.24 -25.57 -44.02
C PRO A 870 -3.70 -25.30 -44.38
N HIS A 871 -4.39 -26.31 -44.90
CA HIS A 871 -5.85 -26.31 -45.03
C HIS A 871 -6.49 -26.71 -43.70
N THR A 872 -7.36 -25.88 -43.14
CA THR A 872 -8.11 -26.24 -41.93
C THR A 872 -9.35 -27.08 -42.28
N GLN A 873 -9.41 -28.34 -41.87
CA GLN A 873 -10.66 -29.06 -41.64
C GLN A 873 -10.92 -29.14 -40.12
N HIS A 874 -12.09 -28.69 -39.69
CA HIS A 874 -12.53 -28.81 -38.30
C HIS A 874 -13.04 -30.24 -38.04
N ASP A 875 -12.44 -30.94 -37.07
CA ASP A 875 -13.15 -32.00 -36.36
C ASP A 875 -13.04 -31.82 -34.83
N THR A 876 -14.10 -32.23 -34.15
CA THR A 876 -14.50 -31.93 -32.77
C THR A 876 -13.59 -32.46 -31.65
N PHE A 877 -12.45 -33.10 -31.95
CA PHE A 877 -11.60 -33.74 -30.93
C PHE A 877 -10.08 -33.57 -31.12
N GLY A 878 -9.65 -32.40 -31.61
CA GLY A 878 -8.24 -32.02 -31.66
C GLY A 878 -7.72 -31.89 -33.08
N GLU A 879 -7.04 -30.77 -33.33
CA GLU A 879 -6.56 -30.35 -34.65
C GLU A 879 -5.52 -31.34 -35.20
N VAL A 880 -5.84 -32.01 -36.31
CA VAL A 880 -4.86 -32.70 -37.16
C VAL A 880 -4.64 -31.85 -38.40
N PHE A 881 -3.40 -31.42 -38.63
CA PHE A 881 -3.01 -30.63 -39.80
C PHE A 881 -2.70 -31.58 -40.97
N ASP A 882 -3.45 -31.48 -42.06
CA ASP A 882 -3.06 -32.11 -43.34
C ASP A 882 -2.03 -31.20 -44.04
N LEU A 883 -0.84 -31.74 -44.35
CA LEU A 883 0.31 -31.00 -44.88
C LEU A 883 0.30 -30.83 -46.42
N GLU A 884 -0.77 -31.23 -47.12
CA GLU A 884 -0.85 -31.17 -48.59
C GLU A 884 -1.45 -29.84 -49.11
N GLY A 885 -0.85 -28.71 -48.77
CA GLY A 885 -1.27 -27.37 -49.25
C GLY A 885 -0.55 -26.91 -50.53
N GLU A 886 -1.23 -26.16 -51.40
CA GLU A 886 -0.65 -25.52 -52.59
C GLU A 886 0.49 -24.54 -52.23
N VAL A 887 1.62 -24.63 -52.95
CA VAL A 887 2.82 -23.78 -52.77
C VAL A 887 2.50 -22.33 -53.09
N ALA A 888 2.45 -21.48 -52.06
CA ALA A 888 2.13 -20.06 -52.20
C ALA A 888 3.37 -19.19 -51.93
N GLU A 889 3.92 -18.61 -53.00
CA GLU A 889 4.91 -17.51 -53.03
C GLU A 889 6.28 -17.72 -52.33
N THR A 890 7.31 -17.06 -52.86
CA THR A 890 8.69 -17.13 -52.32
C THR A 890 8.87 -16.08 -51.22
N TYR A 891 9.26 -16.51 -50.02
CA TYR A 891 9.56 -15.63 -48.89
C TYR A 891 11.01 -15.79 -48.46
N TYR A 892 11.51 -14.77 -47.76
CA TYR A 892 12.87 -14.76 -47.25
C TYR A 892 12.87 -14.56 -45.73
N ALA A 893 13.81 -15.21 -45.04
CA ALA A 893 14.09 -14.99 -43.64
C ALA A 893 15.51 -14.43 -43.46
N PHE A 894 15.68 -13.36 -42.70
CA PHE A 894 16.98 -12.71 -42.50
C PHE A 894 17.36 -12.70 -41.02
N ASP A 895 18.53 -13.25 -40.68
CA ASP A 895 19.01 -13.34 -39.29
C ASP A 895 19.26 -11.93 -38.71
N LEU A 896 18.66 -11.62 -37.56
CA LEU A 896 18.85 -10.33 -36.88
C LEU A 896 19.73 -10.44 -35.64
N VAL A 897 19.26 -11.20 -34.65
CA VAL A 897 19.87 -11.31 -33.32
C VAL A 897 19.73 -12.73 -32.79
N ALA A 898 20.66 -13.14 -31.93
CA ALA A 898 20.63 -14.42 -31.23
C ALA A 898 20.72 -14.24 -29.71
N TYR A 899 20.12 -15.18 -28.97
CA TYR A 899 20.26 -15.31 -27.53
C TYR A 899 21.03 -16.60 -27.23
N GLU A 900 22.21 -16.49 -26.60
CA GLU A 900 23.13 -17.61 -26.39
C GLU A 900 22.55 -18.75 -25.54
N LYS A 901 21.55 -18.45 -24.70
CA LYS A 901 20.81 -19.42 -23.89
C LYS A 901 19.32 -19.24 -24.16
N GLY A 902 18.68 -20.22 -24.81
CA GLY A 902 17.24 -20.23 -25.07
C GLY A 902 16.38 -20.21 -23.78
N PRO A 903 15.04 -20.14 -23.92
CA PRO A 903 14.12 -19.93 -22.80
C PRO A 903 14.10 -21.07 -21.79
N LEU A 904 13.81 -20.74 -20.53
CA LEU A 904 13.43 -21.71 -19.51
C LEU A 904 12.02 -22.24 -19.80
N TYR A 905 11.94 -23.52 -20.13
CA TYR A 905 10.68 -24.26 -20.10
C TYR A 905 10.59 -25.00 -18.76
N GLU A 906 9.95 -24.35 -17.79
CA GLU A 906 9.56 -24.99 -16.53
C GLU A 906 8.09 -25.41 -16.58
N TRP A 907 7.84 -26.70 -16.41
CA TRP A 907 6.51 -27.22 -16.11
C TRP A 907 6.57 -27.86 -14.72
N ALA A 908 5.75 -27.37 -13.79
CA ALA A 908 5.60 -27.93 -12.44
C ALA A 908 6.92 -27.98 -11.62
N GLY A 909 7.79 -26.99 -11.80
CA GLY A 909 9.03 -26.87 -11.02
C GLY A 909 10.18 -27.78 -11.47
N GLN A 910 10.09 -28.40 -12.65
CA GLN A 910 11.21 -29.13 -13.26
C GLN A 910 11.59 -28.53 -14.63
N SER A 911 12.90 -28.37 -14.85
CA SER A 911 13.49 -28.03 -16.15
C SER A 911 13.27 -29.20 -17.13
N MET A 912 12.72 -28.92 -18.32
CA MET A 912 12.54 -29.96 -19.35
C MET A 912 13.83 -30.42 -20.03
N TRP A 913 14.95 -29.75 -19.78
CA TRP A 913 16.26 -30.10 -20.35
C TRP A 913 17.04 -30.96 -19.36
N PHE A 914 17.21 -32.24 -19.68
CA PHE A 914 17.86 -33.26 -18.83
C PHE A 914 19.36 -33.45 -19.11
N ASP A 915 19.90 -32.84 -20.16
CA ASP A 915 21.25 -33.11 -20.63
C ASP A 915 22.23 -31.94 -20.33
N GLU A 916 23.47 -32.27 -19.95
CA GLU A 916 24.57 -31.33 -19.65
C GLU A 916 25.03 -30.46 -20.86
N GLY A 917 24.38 -30.59 -22.02
CA GLY A 917 24.75 -29.95 -23.30
C GLY A 917 24.38 -28.47 -23.44
N GLY A 918 23.68 -27.88 -22.47
CA GLY A 918 23.29 -26.47 -22.49
C GLY A 918 22.04 -26.17 -23.34
N ARG A 919 21.39 -25.04 -23.06
CA ARG A 919 20.17 -24.59 -23.75
C ARG A 919 20.52 -24.17 -25.19
N PRO A 920 19.79 -24.62 -26.23
CA PRO A 920 20.06 -24.18 -27.60
C PRO A 920 19.86 -22.66 -27.73
N PRO A 921 20.62 -21.98 -28.61
CA PRO A 921 20.47 -20.55 -28.82
C PRO A 921 19.18 -20.26 -29.59
N THR A 922 18.46 -19.20 -29.20
CA THR A 922 17.28 -18.74 -29.95
C THR A 922 17.68 -17.65 -30.94
N ILE A 923 17.33 -17.80 -32.22
CA ILE A 923 17.60 -16.82 -33.28
C ILE A 923 16.30 -16.13 -33.71
N ILE A 924 16.35 -14.80 -33.78
CA ILE A 924 15.25 -13.98 -34.30
C ILE A 924 15.56 -13.58 -35.73
N ARG A 925 14.59 -13.80 -36.64
CA ARG A 925 14.70 -13.51 -38.07
C ARG A 925 13.59 -12.58 -38.56
N LEU A 926 13.92 -11.63 -39.44
CA LEU A 926 12.89 -10.88 -40.20
C LEU A 926 12.29 -11.76 -41.27
N LEU A 927 10.96 -11.73 -41.42
CA LEU A 927 10.29 -12.29 -42.59
C LEU A 927 10.08 -11.21 -43.63
N LEU A 928 10.48 -11.51 -44.86
CA LEU A 928 10.66 -10.58 -45.95
C LEU A 928 9.95 -11.08 -47.21
N GLU A 929 9.32 -10.15 -47.90
CA GLU A 929 8.69 -10.32 -49.22
C GLU A 929 9.43 -9.42 -50.22
N PRO A 930 9.86 -9.93 -51.39
CA PRO A 930 10.54 -9.11 -52.38
C PRO A 930 9.61 -8.03 -52.96
N VAL A 931 10.12 -6.82 -53.17
CA VAL A 931 9.32 -5.70 -53.71
C VAL A 931 8.99 -5.91 -55.18
N ASP A 932 9.96 -6.42 -55.94
CA ASP A 932 9.85 -6.77 -57.34
C ASP A 932 9.76 -8.30 -57.47
N GLN A 933 9.06 -8.81 -58.49
CA GLN A 933 8.97 -10.26 -58.75
C GLN A 933 10.29 -10.88 -59.28
N ASP A 934 11.37 -10.11 -59.30
CA ASP A 934 12.71 -10.59 -59.64
C ASP A 934 13.36 -11.20 -58.39
N ASP A 935 13.75 -12.46 -58.48
CA ASP A 935 14.38 -13.24 -57.41
C ASP A 935 15.76 -12.66 -57.01
N ASN A 936 16.36 -11.82 -57.87
CA ASN A 936 17.57 -11.06 -57.58
C ASN A 936 17.33 -9.70 -56.91
N SER A 937 16.08 -9.29 -56.68
CA SER A 937 15.80 -8.03 -56.02
C SER A 937 16.33 -8.06 -54.58
N ARG A 938 17.21 -7.11 -54.24
CA ARG A 938 17.74 -6.94 -52.87
C ARG A 938 16.92 -5.93 -52.06
N VAL A 939 15.67 -5.70 -52.48
CA VAL A 939 14.75 -4.74 -51.86
C VAL A 939 13.51 -5.50 -51.41
N PHE A 940 13.24 -5.45 -50.11
CA PHE A 940 12.22 -6.25 -49.45
C PHE A 940 11.25 -5.41 -48.64
N ARG A 941 10.04 -5.93 -48.47
CA ARG A 941 9.06 -5.50 -47.48
C ARG A 941 9.10 -6.47 -46.32
N ARG A 942 9.16 -5.94 -45.10
CA ARG A 942 8.90 -6.74 -43.90
C ARG A 942 7.45 -7.17 -43.86
N VAL A 943 7.23 -8.46 -43.65
CA VAL A 943 5.90 -9.08 -43.50
C VAL A 943 5.71 -9.79 -42.17
N GLY A 944 6.76 -9.93 -41.36
CA GLY A 944 6.68 -10.66 -40.10
C GLY A 944 8.00 -10.85 -39.36
N ILE A 945 7.97 -11.73 -38.36
CA ILE A 945 9.13 -12.22 -37.61
C ILE A 945 9.06 -13.75 -37.50
N CYS A 946 10.22 -14.40 -37.45
CA CYS A 946 10.36 -15.83 -37.21
C CYS A 946 11.32 -16.05 -36.05
N ILE A 947 10.94 -16.95 -35.13
CA ILE A 947 11.75 -17.33 -33.98
C ILE A 947 12.18 -18.78 -34.18
N ASP A 948 13.48 -19.02 -34.07
CA ASP A 948 14.11 -20.33 -34.19
C ASP A 948 14.71 -20.72 -32.84
N ASP A 949 14.08 -21.67 -32.14
CA ASP A 949 14.48 -22.12 -30.81
C ASP A 949 15.49 -23.28 -30.84
N GLY A 950 16.04 -23.65 -32.01
CA GLY A 950 17.11 -24.65 -32.14
C GLY A 950 16.72 -26.13 -32.11
N ASP A 951 15.43 -26.45 -31.91
CA ASP A 951 14.87 -27.82 -31.83
C ASP A 951 14.23 -28.32 -33.15
N ASP A 952 14.64 -27.80 -34.31
CA ASP A 952 13.93 -27.94 -35.60
C ASP A 952 12.46 -27.44 -35.57
N LYS A 953 12.07 -26.74 -34.50
CA LYS A 953 10.75 -26.13 -34.32
C LYS A 953 10.83 -24.62 -34.57
N GLN A 954 10.69 -24.22 -35.82
CA GLN A 954 10.53 -22.80 -36.16
C GLN A 954 9.09 -22.38 -35.84
N ARG A 955 8.93 -21.41 -34.92
CA ARG A 955 7.61 -20.87 -34.57
C ARG A 955 7.36 -19.58 -35.36
N LEU A 956 6.22 -19.57 -36.06
CA LEU A 956 5.74 -18.41 -36.80
C LEU A 956 4.79 -17.61 -35.91
N ASP A 957 5.24 -16.44 -35.48
CA ASP A 957 4.44 -15.62 -34.57
C ASP A 957 3.66 -14.48 -35.27
N ASP A 958 3.94 -14.17 -36.54
CA ASP A 958 3.31 -13.01 -37.23
C ASP A 958 3.48 -13.02 -38.78
N LEU A 959 2.69 -13.78 -39.55
CA LEU A 959 2.68 -13.70 -41.03
C LEU A 959 1.53 -12.84 -41.57
N ARG A 960 1.85 -11.83 -42.39
CA ARG A 960 0.90 -10.84 -42.93
C ARG A 960 0.39 -11.09 -44.35
N ALA A 961 0.73 -12.23 -44.97
CA ALA A 961 0.34 -12.56 -46.34
C ALA A 961 -1.19 -12.72 -46.52
N PRO A 962 -1.79 -12.33 -47.66
CA PRO A 962 -3.21 -12.55 -47.97
C PRO A 962 -3.57 -14.06 -47.89
N ARG A 963 -4.65 -14.42 -47.18
CA ARG A 963 -5.23 -15.77 -47.11
C ARG A 963 -6.73 -15.67 -47.38
N LYS A 964 -7.33 -16.74 -47.92
CA LYS A 964 -8.78 -16.83 -48.14
C LYS A 964 -9.61 -17.04 -46.85
N ASP A 965 -8.98 -17.49 -45.75
CA ASP A 965 -9.68 -17.86 -44.51
C ASP A 965 -9.22 -17.03 -43.28
N GLU A 966 -10.13 -16.85 -42.30
CA GLU A 966 -10.06 -15.86 -41.19
C GLU A 966 -9.31 -16.29 -39.91
N GLY A 967 -8.65 -17.46 -39.89
CA GLY A 967 -7.94 -17.97 -38.69
C GLY A 967 -6.54 -17.36 -38.44
N PRO A 968 -6.04 -17.37 -37.18
CA PRO A 968 -4.65 -16.99 -36.88
C PRO A 968 -3.65 -17.95 -37.56
N PRO A 969 -2.46 -17.48 -37.96
CA PRO A 969 -1.50 -18.34 -38.64
C PRO A 969 -0.81 -19.26 -37.63
N THR A 970 -1.25 -20.51 -37.52
CA THR A 970 -0.41 -21.62 -37.05
C THR A 970 0.00 -22.41 -38.29
N GLY A 971 1.28 -22.38 -38.65
CA GLY A 971 1.82 -23.12 -39.80
C GLY A 971 3.28 -23.45 -39.58
N ALA A 972 3.68 -24.65 -39.99
CA ALA A 972 5.07 -25.08 -40.05
C ALA A 972 5.67 -24.68 -41.42
N TRP A 973 6.89 -24.17 -41.43
CA TRP A 973 7.66 -23.94 -42.67
C TRP A 973 8.39 -25.24 -43.07
N GLU A 974 8.60 -25.46 -44.38
CA GLU A 974 9.61 -26.42 -44.82
C GLU A 974 11.02 -25.94 -44.44
N ASP A 975 11.98 -26.86 -44.44
CA ASP A 975 13.40 -26.59 -44.24
C ASP A 975 13.91 -25.46 -45.15
N ILE A 976 14.92 -24.73 -44.67
CA ILE A 976 15.59 -23.65 -45.41
C ILE A 976 16.06 -24.18 -46.78
N GLU A 977 15.51 -23.65 -47.88
CA GLU A 977 15.87 -24.12 -49.24
C GLU A 977 17.32 -23.80 -49.58
N SER A 978 17.76 -22.60 -49.20
CA SER A 978 19.11 -22.12 -49.40
C SER A 978 19.41 -20.97 -48.45
N SER A 979 20.68 -20.84 -48.08
CA SER A 979 21.19 -19.77 -47.22
C SER A 979 22.33 -19.07 -47.94
N GLU A 980 22.22 -17.77 -48.10
CA GLU A 980 23.28 -16.90 -48.59
C GLU A 980 23.82 -16.08 -47.42
N THR A 981 25.10 -16.26 -47.10
CA THR A 981 25.76 -15.45 -46.06
C THR A 981 26.25 -14.12 -46.63
N ASP A 982 26.46 -13.14 -45.75
CA ASP A 982 27.06 -11.83 -46.07
C ASP A 982 26.26 -10.98 -47.10
N GLN A 983 24.96 -11.22 -47.24
CA GLN A 983 24.08 -10.52 -48.17
C GLN A 983 23.72 -9.13 -47.67
N VAL A 984 23.70 -8.16 -48.60
CA VAL A 984 23.22 -6.80 -48.35
C VAL A 984 21.79 -6.67 -48.89
N ILE A 985 20.86 -6.37 -47.99
CA ILE A 985 19.43 -6.21 -48.30
C ILE A 985 18.95 -4.83 -47.89
N THR A 986 17.94 -4.31 -48.58
CA THR A 986 17.27 -3.04 -48.25
C THR A 986 15.82 -3.32 -47.90
N VAL A 987 15.37 -2.86 -46.74
CA VAL A 987 13.99 -2.98 -46.27
C VAL A 987 13.29 -1.63 -46.41
N VAL A 988 12.13 -1.60 -47.08
CA VAL A 988 11.37 -0.38 -47.41
C VAL A 988 10.02 -0.27 -46.73
#